data_AF-A0A8T0WJA5-F1
#
_entry.id   AF-A0A8T0WJA5-F1
#
_cell.length_a   1.000
_cell.length_b   1.000
_cell.length_c   1.000
_cell.angle_alpha   90.00
_cell.angle_beta   90.00
_cell.angle_gamma   90.00
#
_symmetry.space_group_name_H-M   'P 1'
#
loop_
_entity.id
_entity.type
_entity.pdbx_description
1 polymer ?
#
loop_
_entity_poly.entity_id
_entity_poly.type
_entity_poly.pdbx_seq_one_letter_code
_entity_poly.pdbx_strand_id
1 'polypeptide(L)'
;MGPTNSQPSLPPPVPSFRIGGFLHRFFTPPAADPDQHHAAGPAMIVHPRLPPYLAAAAALFLASALAPPAAGDPFGQVCGASGNYTLNDTYQANIQRLAATLPKNASQALFAKASLGVVPDVVYALALCRGDVNASACASCVATAFSDAQQLCAYNRDATVFYDPCLLRYSNQNFLDSINSGGNVLFVLMPSRNVTTSGIQYVAVTSVLDTGDPILILLNTQNVTSPFRVFDAAVAVLVNATARYAAADASRRFGTAVEAFQTFDSQNPRIYGLAQCTPDMTAADCRTCLAGMTQMGPQYFSGKQGGRILGLRCNYRYEQYPFFSGGPLLQLPEPPVGAPAPVNATPTPATTTRGRGNRTARVLAIILLIVIMMLGTVVVFYRLWRRRKKPAGKLLLIVNPEDIRSIDSLMIDLPTLRATTENFDEGKKLGEGGFGAVYKGVLPNGREIAVKRLSQSSRQGMKELKTELVLVAKLQHKNLVRLVGICLEEPEKLLVYEYMPNNSLDTFLFDPDKSNELDLDKRFMIINGIAQGLQYLHEESQLKIVHRDLKASNVLLDSDFNPKISDFGLARLFGSDQSQYVTNRVVGTYGYMAPEYAMRGHYSIKSDVFSFGVLMLEIVAGRRNGGSYGSEQHDHLLSLVWGHWTMGTVLEIMDSSLSDHPSVDQMLKCIHIGLLCVQHNPADRPMMSTVNTMLNSSTVPRQAPSRPAFCFQKSGTSQCTSRSEVSANEVTITELEAR
;
A
#
# COMPACT_ATOMS: atom_id res chain seq x y z
N MET A 1 17.96 81.59 -6.81
CA MET A 1 19.02 81.72 -5.79
C MET A 1 19.53 80.33 -5.45
N GLY A 2 20.82 80.05 -5.73
CA GLY A 2 21.66 79.42 -4.71
C GLY A 2 22.39 80.53 -3.94
N PRO A 3 23.62 80.33 -3.44
CA PRO A 3 24.42 79.09 -3.48
C PRO A 3 25.26 78.83 -2.19
N THR A 4 26.25 77.91 -2.27
CA THR A 4 27.53 77.90 -1.48
C THR A 4 27.45 77.69 0.06
N ASN A 5 28.48 77.25 0.81
CA ASN A 5 29.87 76.75 0.58
C ASN A 5 30.34 75.97 1.84
N SER A 6 31.48 75.26 1.96
CA SER A 6 32.52 74.78 1.01
C SER A 6 33.42 73.72 1.70
N GLN A 7 34.08 72.87 0.88
CA GLN A 7 35.21 72.00 1.26
C GLN A 7 36.55 72.80 1.22
N PRO A 8 37.78 72.27 1.53
CA PRO A 8 38.43 71.04 1.02
C PRO A 8 38.79 70.06 2.17
N SER A 9 39.79 69.14 2.18
CA SER A 9 41.00 68.79 1.38
C SER A 9 41.52 67.38 1.78
N LEU A 10 42.57 66.75 1.22
CA LEU A 10 43.15 66.50 -0.14
C LEU A 10 44.55 65.79 0.07
N PRO A 11 45.30 65.30 -0.96
CA PRO A 11 45.84 63.91 -1.07
C PRO A 11 47.40 63.86 -0.90
N PRO A 12 48.25 62.88 -1.39
CA PRO A 12 48.04 61.74 -2.31
C PRO A 12 48.61 60.32 -1.92
N PRO A 13 49.62 59.64 -2.57
CA PRO A 13 49.29 58.39 -3.29
C PRO A 13 50.25 57.16 -3.21
N VAL A 14 49.65 55.98 -3.48
CA VAL A 14 49.98 54.94 -4.52
C VAL A 14 51.42 54.92 -5.11
N PRO A 15 52.11 53.75 -5.11
CA PRO A 15 52.24 52.98 -6.36
C PRO A 15 52.10 51.43 -6.24
N SER A 16 52.01 50.78 -7.40
CA SER A 16 51.75 49.35 -7.64
C SER A 16 52.93 48.66 -8.37
N PHE A 17 52.85 47.34 -8.64
CA PHE A 17 53.40 46.77 -9.89
C PHE A 17 52.69 45.45 -10.31
N ARG A 18 52.94 45.01 -11.55
CA ARG A 18 52.29 43.91 -12.31
C ARG A 18 53.35 43.00 -12.98
N ILE A 19 52.87 41.98 -13.73
CA ILE A 19 53.61 41.07 -14.66
C ILE A 19 54.32 39.94 -13.88
N GLY A 20 54.31 38.65 -14.22
CA GLY A 20 53.96 37.79 -15.37
C GLY A 20 54.70 36.43 -15.11
N GLY A 21 54.65 35.33 -15.87
CA GLY A 21 53.95 34.92 -17.09
C GLY A 21 54.70 33.73 -17.72
N PHE A 22 54.00 32.76 -18.34
CA PHE A 22 54.57 31.58 -19.06
C PHE A 22 55.34 30.56 -18.18
N LEU A 23 55.73 29.36 -18.64
CA LEU A 23 55.12 28.25 -19.41
C LEU A 23 56.26 27.31 -19.87
N HIS A 24 56.14 26.01 -19.57
CA HIS A 24 56.74 24.87 -20.30
C HIS A 24 58.26 24.56 -20.26
N ARG A 25 58.53 23.23 -20.35
CA ARG A 25 59.85 22.55 -20.52
C ARG A 25 60.70 22.49 -19.23
N PHE A 26 61.62 21.53 -19.03
CA PHE A 26 62.29 20.60 -19.97
C PHE A 26 62.22 19.10 -19.61
N PHE A 27 62.58 18.29 -20.61
CA PHE A 27 62.80 16.83 -20.56
C PHE A 27 64.32 16.53 -20.39
N THR A 28 64.65 15.23 -20.28
CA THR A 28 65.98 14.60 -20.50
C THR A 28 67.08 14.77 -19.43
N PRO A 29 68.06 13.82 -19.34
CA PRO A 29 68.83 13.56 -18.11
C PRO A 29 70.35 13.88 -18.20
N PRO A 30 71.11 13.77 -17.10
CA PRO A 30 72.56 13.61 -17.14
C PRO A 30 72.97 12.19 -17.61
N ALA A 31 74.20 12.07 -18.13
CA ALA A 31 74.73 10.86 -18.76
C ALA A 31 75.43 9.90 -17.78
N ALA A 32 75.86 8.74 -18.28
CA ALA A 32 76.65 7.76 -17.55
C ALA A 32 78.16 8.02 -17.66
N ASP A 33 78.92 7.47 -16.72
CA ASP A 33 80.37 7.25 -16.81
C ASP A 33 80.66 5.85 -16.20
N PRO A 34 81.41 4.94 -16.86
CA PRO A 34 81.60 3.57 -16.39
C PRO A 34 83.01 3.31 -15.84
N ASP A 35 83.14 2.59 -14.70
CA ASP A 35 84.06 1.43 -14.63
C ASP A 35 84.00 0.60 -13.32
N GLN A 36 84.70 -0.55 -13.34
CA GLN A 36 85.22 -1.34 -12.18
C GLN A 36 84.24 -2.09 -11.24
N HIS A 37 83.78 -3.24 -11.73
CA HIS A 37 84.06 -4.60 -11.19
C HIS A 37 84.18 -4.91 -9.67
N HIS A 38 83.48 -5.99 -9.28
CA HIS A 38 83.76 -6.97 -8.20
C HIS A 38 83.64 -6.59 -6.70
N ALA A 39 82.51 -6.96 -6.08
CA ALA A 39 82.41 -7.70 -4.80
C ALA A 39 80.96 -8.23 -4.61
N ALA A 40 80.70 -9.14 -3.65
CA ALA A 40 79.41 -9.85 -3.54
C ALA A 40 78.78 -9.86 -2.13
N GLY A 41 77.46 -9.58 -2.06
CA GLY A 41 76.58 -9.79 -0.91
C GLY A 41 76.65 -8.73 0.22
N PRO A 42 75.70 -8.72 1.18
CA PRO A 42 74.56 -9.63 1.36
C PRO A 42 73.20 -9.03 0.92
N ALA A 43 72.11 -9.79 1.07
CA ALA A 43 70.78 -9.43 0.58
C ALA A 43 70.02 -8.41 1.48
N MET A 44 69.42 -7.38 0.86
CA MET A 44 68.38 -6.57 1.49
C MET A 44 67.01 -7.23 1.35
N ILE A 45 66.23 -7.26 2.44
CA ILE A 45 64.84 -7.74 2.44
C ILE A 45 63.95 -6.69 1.78
N VAL A 46 63.59 -6.93 0.51
CA VAL A 46 62.58 -6.12 -0.18
C VAL A 46 61.20 -6.54 0.33
N HIS A 47 60.56 -5.69 1.14
CA HIS A 47 59.14 -5.86 1.45
C HIS A 47 58.34 -5.85 0.13
N PRO A 48 57.47 -6.85 -0.11
CA PRO A 48 56.67 -6.90 -1.33
C PRO A 48 55.72 -5.70 -1.36
N ARG A 49 55.91 -4.79 -2.32
CA ARG A 49 54.97 -3.69 -2.56
C ARG A 49 53.60 -4.30 -2.84
N LEU A 50 52.61 -3.95 -2.00
CA LEU A 50 51.26 -4.47 -2.14
C LEU A 50 50.74 -4.12 -3.55
N PRO A 51 50.29 -5.09 -4.37
CA PRO A 51 49.86 -4.81 -5.73
C PRO A 51 48.76 -3.74 -5.78
N PRO A 52 48.71 -2.87 -6.80
CA PRO A 52 47.81 -1.71 -6.81
C PRO A 52 46.34 -2.09 -6.70
N TYR A 53 45.93 -3.25 -7.21
CA TYR A 53 44.58 -3.79 -7.03
C TYR A 53 44.27 -4.23 -5.58
N LEU A 54 45.27 -4.69 -4.83
CA LEU A 54 45.12 -5.00 -3.39
C LEU A 54 45.14 -3.74 -2.53
N ALA A 55 45.92 -2.73 -2.92
CA ALA A 55 45.86 -1.40 -2.29
C ALA A 55 44.50 -0.72 -2.54
N ALA A 56 43.98 -0.79 -3.77
CA ALA A 56 42.64 -0.29 -4.11
C ALA A 56 41.53 -1.07 -3.39
N ALA A 57 41.64 -2.41 -3.30
CA ALA A 57 40.71 -3.24 -2.54
C ALA A 57 40.73 -2.91 -1.03
N ALA A 58 41.92 -2.67 -0.45
CA ALA A 58 42.06 -2.25 0.94
C ALA A 58 41.49 -0.83 1.17
N ALA A 59 41.68 0.10 0.24
CA ALA A 59 41.09 1.43 0.29
C ALA A 59 39.56 1.40 0.17
N LEU A 60 39.00 0.55 -0.70
CA LEU A 60 37.57 0.30 -0.81
C LEU A 60 37.00 -0.36 0.46
N PHE A 61 37.72 -1.32 1.05
CA PHE A 61 37.35 -1.90 2.34
C PHE A 61 37.34 -0.86 3.46
N LEU A 62 38.39 -0.04 3.58
CA LEU A 62 38.47 1.05 4.55
C LEU A 62 37.37 2.10 4.33
N ALA A 63 37.07 2.47 3.08
CA ALA A 63 35.95 3.37 2.77
C ALA A 63 34.60 2.75 3.19
N SER A 64 34.39 1.44 2.96
CA SER A 64 33.18 0.74 3.39
C SER A 64 33.09 0.54 4.91
N ALA A 65 34.22 0.52 5.63
CA ALA A 65 34.30 0.41 7.08
C ALA A 65 34.24 1.78 7.81
N LEU A 66 34.48 2.87 7.10
CA LEU A 66 34.38 4.26 7.59
C LEU A 66 33.06 4.94 7.19
N ALA A 67 32.28 4.33 6.29
CA ALA A 67 30.90 4.73 6.07
C ALA A 67 30.10 4.57 7.38
N PRO A 68 29.33 5.57 7.83
CA PRO A 68 28.40 5.37 8.92
C PRO A 68 27.40 4.26 8.54
N PRO A 69 26.93 3.44 9.49
CA PRO A 69 25.94 2.42 9.19
C PRO A 69 24.68 3.08 8.64
N ALA A 70 24.45 2.90 7.35
CA ALA A 70 23.24 3.38 6.70
C ALA A 70 22.01 2.84 7.44
N ALA A 71 21.01 3.69 7.65
CA ALA A 71 19.71 3.18 8.07
C ALA A 71 19.21 2.24 6.96
N GLY A 72 18.92 0.98 7.30
CA GLY A 72 18.34 0.04 6.34
C GLY A 72 16.98 0.52 5.86
N ASP A 73 16.58 0.10 4.65
CA ASP A 73 15.40 0.57 3.91
C ASP A 73 14.21 0.99 4.81
N PRO A 74 13.65 2.20 4.63
CA PRO A 74 12.54 2.66 5.45
C PRO A 74 11.34 1.70 5.35
N PHE A 75 10.73 1.44 6.50
CA PHE A 75 9.59 0.53 6.63
C PHE A 75 8.34 1.04 5.88
N GLY A 76 8.26 2.36 5.69
CA GLY A 76 7.26 3.00 4.87
C GLY A 76 7.42 4.51 4.88
N GLN A 77 6.74 5.16 3.94
CA GLN A 77 6.62 6.60 3.86
C GLN A 77 5.16 7.00 3.62
N VAL A 78 4.80 8.21 4.00
CA VAL A 78 3.53 8.87 3.63
C VAL A 78 3.88 10.25 3.09
N CYS A 79 3.42 10.55 1.88
CA CYS A 79 3.51 11.89 1.28
C CYS A 79 2.13 12.53 1.43
N GLY A 80 2.05 13.71 2.05
CA GLY A 80 0.78 14.37 2.34
C GLY A 80 0.33 15.31 1.22
N ALA A 81 -0.98 15.51 1.10
CA ALA A 81 -1.60 16.26 0.00
C ALA A 81 -1.52 17.80 0.12
N SER A 82 -0.62 18.35 0.94
CA SER A 82 -0.59 19.77 1.33
C SER A 82 0.08 20.71 0.30
N GLY A 83 0.18 20.26 -0.96
CA GLY A 83 0.80 20.96 -2.08
C GLY A 83 2.25 20.54 -2.34
N ASN A 84 2.79 21.00 -3.47
CA ASN A 84 4.18 20.76 -3.87
C ASN A 84 5.05 22.01 -3.70
N TYR A 85 6.35 21.81 -3.56
CA TYR A 85 7.40 22.82 -3.67
C TYR A 85 8.19 22.64 -4.97
N THR A 86 8.91 23.67 -5.38
CA THR A 86 9.68 23.68 -6.63
C THR A 86 11.19 23.58 -6.36
N LEU A 87 11.94 23.07 -7.34
CA LEU A 87 13.38 22.85 -7.19
C LEU A 87 14.11 24.18 -6.94
N ASN A 88 14.90 24.22 -5.86
CA ASN A 88 15.64 25.37 -5.36
C ASN A 88 14.80 26.53 -4.78
N ASP A 89 13.54 26.28 -4.36
CA ASP A 89 12.73 27.31 -3.69
C ASP A 89 13.02 27.47 -2.18
N THR A 90 12.39 28.49 -1.59
CA THR A 90 12.49 28.82 -0.16
C THR A 90 12.11 27.65 0.75
N TYR A 91 11.09 26.87 0.35
CA TYR A 91 10.61 25.73 1.13
C TYR A 91 11.67 24.62 1.15
N GLN A 92 12.25 24.28 -0.01
CA GLN A 92 13.34 23.32 -0.09
C GLN A 92 14.58 23.77 0.72
N ALA A 93 14.93 25.06 0.66
CA ALA A 93 16.03 25.63 1.43
C ALA A 93 15.77 25.56 2.96
N ASN A 94 14.51 25.72 3.39
CA ASN A 94 14.12 25.54 4.79
C ASN A 94 14.17 24.07 5.24
N ILE A 95 13.78 23.10 4.40
CA ILE A 95 14.01 21.67 4.68
C ILE A 95 15.50 21.39 4.87
N GLN A 96 16.37 21.86 3.97
CA GLN A 96 17.82 21.61 4.05
C GLN A 96 18.46 22.17 5.32
N ARG A 97 18.03 23.36 5.78
CA ARG A 97 18.47 23.96 7.04
C ARG A 97 17.99 23.18 8.27
N LEU A 98 16.78 22.62 8.23
CA LEU A 98 16.28 21.72 9.28
C LEU A 98 17.03 20.39 9.27
N ALA A 99 17.31 19.81 8.09
CA ALA A 99 18.12 18.60 7.94
C ALA A 99 19.55 18.76 8.49
N ALA A 100 20.14 19.96 8.41
CA ALA A 100 21.45 20.26 8.97
C ALA A 100 21.46 20.43 10.51
N THR A 101 20.30 20.59 11.16
CA THR A 101 20.22 20.98 12.59
C THR A 101 19.41 20.00 13.45
N LEU A 102 18.24 19.58 12.98
CA LEU A 102 17.32 18.70 13.72
C LEU A 102 17.95 17.34 14.11
N PRO A 103 18.78 16.66 13.29
CA PRO A 103 19.42 15.41 13.71
C PRO A 103 20.35 15.57 14.92
N LYS A 104 21.04 16.71 15.04
CA LYS A 104 21.89 17.03 16.19
C LYS A 104 21.05 17.26 17.43
N ASN A 105 19.93 17.99 17.31
CA ASN A 105 19.02 18.23 18.42
C ASN A 105 18.36 16.92 18.90
N ALA A 106 17.86 16.10 17.96
CA ALA A 106 17.25 14.81 18.24
C ALA A 106 18.23 13.86 18.95
N SER A 107 19.53 13.90 18.60
CA SER A 107 20.56 13.06 19.25
C SER A 107 20.71 13.28 20.76
N GLN A 108 20.30 14.45 21.29
CA GLN A 108 20.47 14.80 22.71
C GLN A 108 19.34 14.26 23.59
N ALA A 109 18.10 14.32 23.11
CA ALA A 109 16.90 13.93 23.87
C ALA A 109 16.17 12.70 23.30
N LEU A 110 16.72 12.07 22.25
CA LEU A 110 16.03 11.09 21.38
C LEU A 110 14.73 11.63 20.75
N PHE A 111 14.56 12.94 20.73
CA PHE A 111 13.40 13.65 20.18
C PHE A 111 13.80 15.09 19.87
N ALA A 112 13.25 15.66 18.80
CA ALA A 112 13.28 17.10 18.56
C ALA A 112 12.10 17.54 17.69
N LYS A 113 11.60 18.75 17.94
CA LYS A 113 10.70 19.48 17.05
C LYS A 113 11.24 20.87 16.75
N ALA A 114 10.98 21.38 15.55
CA ALA A 114 11.41 22.72 15.12
C ALA A 114 10.49 23.25 14.01
N SER A 115 10.47 24.56 13.82
CA SER A 115 9.89 25.21 12.65
C SER A 115 10.87 26.22 12.05
N LEU A 116 10.77 26.47 10.74
CA LEU A 116 11.63 27.42 10.02
C LEU A 116 10.92 28.01 8.81
N GLY A 117 11.05 29.33 8.61
CA GLY A 117 10.41 30.06 7.53
C GLY A 117 9.13 30.79 7.98
N VAL A 118 8.42 31.36 7.01
CA VAL A 118 7.13 32.07 7.19
C VAL A 118 6.18 31.65 6.07
N VAL A 119 4.86 31.72 6.30
CA VAL A 119 3.84 31.38 5.30
C VAL A 119 4.09 32.16 3.99
N PRO A 120 4.06 31.52 2.80
CA PRO A 120 3.66 30.13 2.53
C PRO A 120 4.75 29.07 2.70
N ASP A 121 6.01 29.46 2.96
CA ASP A 121 7.19 28.59 2.92
C ASP A 121 7.73 28.18 4.31
N VAL A 122 6.86 28.19 5.32
CA VAL A 122 7.16 27.68 6.67
C VAL A 122 7.17 26.15 6.67
N VAL A 123 8.23 25.55 7.20
CA VAL A 123 8.37 24.11 7.44
C VAL A 123 8.26 23.85 8.93
N TYR A 124 7.34 22.97 9.33
CA TYR A 124 7.26 22.36 10.65
C TYR A 124 7.87 20.96 10.57
N ALA A 125 8.70 20.56 11.53
CA ALA A 125 9.36 19.25 11.53
C ALA A 125 9.45 18.62 12.92
N LEU A 126 9.30 17.29 12.98
CA LEU A 126 9.36 16.48 14.19
C LEU A 126 10.13 15.18 13.90
N ALA A 127 11.11 14.87 14.75
CA ALA A 127 11.86 13.63 14.74
C ALA A 127 11.78 12.94 16.10
N LEU A 128 11.52 11.63 16.10
CA LEU A 128 11.49 10.78 17.30
C LEU A 128 12.37 9.56 17.08
N CYS A 129 13.29 9.32 18.01
CA CYS A 129 14.17 8.15 18.04
C CYS A 129 13.71 7.18 19.14
N ARG A 130 13.94 5.89 18.93
CA ARG A 130 13.51 4.84 19.86
C ARG A 130 14.34 4.88 21.16
N GLY A 131 13.70 4.79 22.33
CA GLY A 131 14.32 5.12 23.63
C GLY A 131 15.55 4.30 24.07
N ASP A 132 15.87 3.21 23.37
CA ASP A 132 17.06 2.34 23.56
C ASP A 132 18.21 2.62 22.57
N VAL A 133 18.05 3.51 21.58
CA VAL A 133 19.14 3.84 20.63
C VAL A 133 20.10 4.88 21.21
N ASN A 134 21.37 4.84 20.76
CA ASN A 134 22.36 5.83 21.15
C ASN A 134 22.27 7.12 20.30
N ALA A 135 22.85 8.21 20.82
CA ALA A 135 22.81 9.53 20.19
C ALA A 135 23.30 9.53 18.73
N SER A 136 24.40 8.84 18.42
CA SER A 136 24.95 8.74 17.06
C SER A 136 24.04 7.98 16.10
N ALA A 137 23.40 6.90 16.54
CA ALA A 137 22.42 6.16 15.74
C ALA A 137 21.16 6.99 15.47
N CYS A 138 20.69 7.74 16.48
CA CYS A 138 19.58 8.68 16.32
C CYS A 138 19.94 9.79 15.30
N ALA A 139 21.10 10.44 15.44
CA ALA A 139 21.57 11.45 14.49
C ALA A 139 21.65 10.91 13.05
N SER A 140 22.27 9.73 12.87
CA SER A 140 22.42 9.10 11.55
C SER A 140 21.07 8.72 10.94
N CYS A 141 20.14 8.19 11.75
CA CYS A 141 18.80 7.85 11.28
C CYS A 141 18.01 9.09 10.84
N VAL A 142 17.96 10.14 11.67
CA VAL A 142 17.19 11.36 11.35
C VAL A 142 17.78 12.09 10.13
N ALA A 143 19.11 12.13 9.99
CA ALA A 143 19.76 12.68 8.80
C ALA A 143 19.43 11.88 7.52
N THR A 144 19.45 10.55 7.60
CA THR A 144 19.04 9.67 6.49
C THR A 144 17.55 9.85 6.16
N ALA A 145 16.70 9.98 7.18
CA ALA A 145 15.27 10.20 7.01
C ALA A 145 14.93 11.52 6.26
N PHE A 146 15.72 12.59 6.44
CA PHE A 146 15.56 13.82 5.64
C PHE A 146 15.90 13.59 4.16
N SER A 147 17.03 12.93 3.87
CA SER A 147 17.41 12.52 2.50
C SER A 147 16.30 11.73 1.84
N ASP A 148 15.85 10.67 2.52
CA ASP A 148 14.93 9.70 1.94
C ASP A 148 13.50 10.25 1.86
N ALA A 149 13.10 11.17 2.75
CA ALA A 149 11.86 11.93 2.58
C ALA A 149 11.88 12.77 1.29
N GLN A 150 12.97 13.48 1.02
CA GLN A 150 13.10 14.29 -0.20
C GLN A 150 13.24 13.45 -1.49
N GLN A 151 13.64 12.18 -1.40
CA GLN A 151 13.68 11.24 -2.54
C GLN A 151 12.35 10.50 -2.75
N LEU A 152 11.77 9.92 -1.68
CA LEU A 152 10.57 9.08 -1.73
C LEU A 152 9.27 9.89 -1.82
N CYS A 153 9.27 11.12 -1.28
CA CYS A 153 8.19 12.10 -1.40
C CYS A 153 8.69 13.36 -2.11
N ALA A 154 9.38 13.16 -3.24
CA ALA A 154 9.94 14.23 -4.07
C ALA A 154 8.94 15.38 -4.27
N TYR A 155 9.41 16.60 -4.04
CA TYR A 155 8.64 17.86 -4.17
C TYR A 155 7.40 18.03 -3.28
N ASN A 156 7.03 17.09 -2.39
CA ASN A 156 5.84 17.24 -1.53
C ASN A 156 6.12 18.15 -0.31
N ARG A 157 5.17 19.04 0.01
CA ARG A 157 5.20 19.91 1.21
C ARG A 157 4.76 19.22 2.51
N ASP A 158 4.45 17.93 2.50
CA ASP A 158 4.35 17.08 3.69
C ASP A 158 4.91 15.70 3.38
N ALA A 159 5.81 15.20 4.24
CA ALA A 159 6.39 13.88 4.11
C ALA A 159 6.69 13.29 5.49
N THR A 160 6.34 12.02 5.68
CA THR A 160 6.67 11.20 6.85
C THR A 160 7.43 9.95 6.42
N VAL A 161 8.50 9.59 7.12
CA VAL A 161 9.28 8.36 6.88
C VAL A 161 9.54 7.63 8.20
N PHE A 162 9.39 6.29 8.18
CA PHE A 162 9.50 5.42 9.35
C PHE A 162 10.65 4.40 9.21
N TYR A 163 11.44 4.21 10.26
CA TYR A 163 12.50 3.19 10.39
C TYR A 163 12.40 2.45 11.74
N ASP A 164 13.22 1.41 11.97
CA ASP A 164 13.30 0.70 13.26
C ASP A 164 13.88 1.57 14.41
N PRO A 165 14.92 2.41 14.19
CA PRO A 165 15.47 3.29 15.24
C PRO A 165 14.88 4.71 15.30
N CYS A 166 14.21 5.24 14.27
CA CYS A 166 13.60 6.57 14.30
C CYS A 166 12.44 6.77 13.29
N LEU A 167 11.70 7.86 13.46
CA LEU A 167 10.79 8.43 12.46
C LEU A 167 11.05 9.94 12.28
N LEU A 168 10.63 10.48 11.14
CA LEU A 168 10.64 11.90 10.80
C LEU A 168 9.32 12.27 10.10
N ARG A 169 8.74 13.42 10.45
CA ARG A 169 7.79 14.15 9.59
C ARG A 169 8.26 15.59 9.38
N TYR A 170 8.04 16.13 8.18
CA TYR A 170 7.93 17.57 7.95
C TYR A 170 6.60 17.89 7.25
N SER A 171 6.10 19.12 7.45
CA SER A 171 4.88 19.64 6.80
C SER A 171 4.91 21.16 6.68
N ASN A 172 4.18 21.75 5.73
CA ASN A 172 3.82 23.17 5.72
C ASN A 172 2.62 23.49 6.64
N GLN A 173 1.90 22.47 7.12
CA GLN A 173 0.84 22.63 8.11
C GLN A 173 1.39 22.42 9.53
N ASN A 174 0.87 23.16 10.51
CA ASN A 174 1.34 23.05 11.90
C ASN A 174 0.74 21.85 12.62
N PHE A 175 1.46 20.73 12.64
CA PHE A 175 1.10 19.54 13.42
C PHE A 175 1.83 19.46 14.78
N LEU A 176 2.69 20.43 15.13
CA LEU A 176 3.54 20.37 16.33
C LEU A 176 2.78 20.65 17.63
N ASP A 177 1.65 21.36 17.52
CA ASP A 177 0.79 21.74 18.64
C ASP A 177 -0.48 20.87 18.73
N SER A 178 -0.76 20.05 17.71
CA SER A 178 -1.77 18.99 17.80
C SER A 178 -1.26 17.85 18.69
N ILE A 179 -1.93 17.64 19.81
CA ILE A 179 -1.73 16.52 20.75
C ILE A 179 -3.06 15.76 20.91
N ASN A 180 -3.85 15.65 19.83
CA ASN A 180 -5.11 14.91 19.79
C ASN A 180 -4.87 13.40 19.95
N SER A 181 -4.87 12.95 21.20
CA SER A 181 -4.26 11.68 21.63
C SER A 181 -5.23 10.50 21.65
N GLY A 182 -6.17 10.42 20.71
CA GLY A 182 -7.24 9.41 20.74
C GLY A 182 -8.03 9.24 19.44
N GLY A 183 -7.41 9.54 18.30
CA GLY A 183 -8.07 9.49 17.00
C GLY A 183 -8.44 8.08 16.54
N ASN A 184 -9.59 7.94 15.87
CA ASN A 184 -9.93 6.76 15.11
C ASN A 184 -9.09 6.70 13.81
N VAL A 185 -8.94 5.50 13.25
CA VAL A 185 -8.22 5.35 11.96
C VAL A 185 -9.09 5.84 10.82
N LEU A 186 -8.69 6.95 10.19
CA LEU A 186 -9.24 7.41 8.93
C LEU A 186 -8.57 6.61 7.81
N PHE A 187 -9.29 5.61 7.27
CA PHE A 187 -8.77 4.64 6.30
C PHE A 187 -8.44 5.26 4.93
N VAL A 188 -7.33 5.99 4.87
CA VAL A 188 -6.64 6.39 3.64
C VAL A 188 -5.88 5.17 3.13
N LEU A 189 -6.38 4.55 2.05
CA LEU A 189 -5.80 3.33 1.46
C LEU A 189 -4.42 3.61 0.85
N MET A 190 -3.37 3.24 1.58
CA MET A 190 -2.00 3.17 1.07
C MET A 190 -1.65 1.74 0.62
N PRO A 191 -0.78 1.54 -0.39
CA PRO A 191 -0.42 0.22 -0.87
C PRO A 191 0.37 -0.58 0.18
N SER A 192 -0.05 -1.82 0.44
CA SER A 192 0.66 -2.70 1.37
C SER A 192 2.02 -3.14 0.80
N ARG A 193 3.08 -3.04 1.61
CA ARG A 193 4.47 -3.33 1.21
C ARG A 193 5.04 -4.47 2.06
N ASN A 194 5.62 -5.47 1.40
CA ASN A 194 6.37 -6.50 2.12
C ASN A 194 7.74 -5.94 2.52
N VAL A 195 7.99 -5.85 3.83
CA VAL A 195 9.24 -5.36 4.42
C VAL A 195 9.92 -6.54 5.10
N THR A 196 11.25 -6.68 4.93
CA THR A 196 12.03 -7.70 5.65
C THR A 196 13.07 -7.01 6.51
N THR A 197 13.03 -7.23 7.83
CA THR A 197 13.96 -6.61 8.79
C THR A 197 14.37 -7.64 9.83
N SER A 198 15.67 -7.68 10.18
CA SER A 198 16.26 -8.69 11.08
C SER A 198 15.89 -10.15 10.72
N GLY A 199 15.70 -10.44 9.43
CA GLY A 199 15.29 -11.76 8.92
C GLY A 199 13.79 -12.08 9.01
N ILE A 200 12.98 -11.22 9.63
CA ILE A 200 11.53 -11.39 9.77
C ILE A 200 10.79 -10.59 8.69
N GLN A 201 9.74 -11.17 8.12
CA GLN A 201 8.87 -10.52 7.15
C GLN A 201 7.66 -9.86 7.82
N TYR A 202 7.35 -8.64 7.37
CA TYR A 202 6.19 -7.86 7.78
C TYR A 202 5.40 -7.42 6.56
N VAL A 203 4.08 -7.37 6.69
CA VAL A 203 3.23 -6.56 5.83
C VAL A 203 3.14 -5.17 6.45
N ALA A 204 3.72 -4.17 5.78
CA ALA A 204 3.58 -2.77 6.12
C ALA A 204 2.28 -2.23 5.52
N VAL A 205 1.49 -1.53 6.33
CA VAL A 205 0.27 -0.82 5.94
C VAL A 205 0.35 0.57 6.55
N THR A 206 0.49 1.61 5.73
CA THR A 206 0.29 2.99 6.17
C THR A 206 -1.19 3.35 6.15
N SER A 207 -1.62 4.19 7.08
CA SER A 207 -2.95 4.80 7.14
C SER A 207 -2.82 6.18 7.78
N VAL A 208 -3.91 6.92 7.89
CA VAL A 208 -3.97 8.20 8.60
C VAL A 208 -4.97 8.07 9.77
N LEU A 209 -4.85 8.90 10.78
CA LEU A 209 -5.88 9.09 11.82
C LEU A 209 -6.89 10.16 11.39
N ASP A 210 -8.05 10.23 12.03
CA ASP A 210 -8.99 11.35 11.90
C ASP A 210 -8.37 12.72 12.24
N THR A 211 -7.26 12.74 12.99
CA THR A 211 -6.42 13.92 13.26
C THR A 211 -5.60 14.40 12.06
N GLY A 212 -5.52 13.64 10.97
CA GLY A 212 -4.60 13.88 9.85
C GLY A 212 -3.17 13.39 10.09
N ASP A 213 -2.90 12.65 11.17
CA ASP A 213 -1.58 12.09 11.46
C ASP A 213 -1.37 10.71 10.83
N PRO A 214 -0.28 10.49 10.07
CA PRO A 214 0.05 9.20 9.51
C PRO A 214 0.49 8.18 10.59
N ILE A 215 0.04 6.94 10.41
CA ILE A 215 0.45 5.76 11.16
C ILE A 215 0.97 4.68 10.20
N LEU A 216 1.93 3.88 10.67
CA LEU A 216 2.42 2.68 10.00
C LEU A 216 2.20 1.45 10.89
N ILE A 217 1.43 0.50 10.37
CA ILE A 217 1.10 -0.79 10.97
C ILE A 217 1.98 -1.85 10.32
N LEU A 218 2.69 -2.65 11.12
CA LEU A 218 3.60 -3.70 10.66
C LEU A 218 3.15 -5.06 11.22
N LEU A 219 2.50 -5.85 10.38
CA LEU A 219 1.95 -7.17 10.73
C LEU A 219 3.03 -8.23 10.50
N ASN A 220 3.49 -8.93 11.54
CA ASN A 220 4.41 -10.06 11.38
C ASN A 220 3.70 -11.16 10.56
N THR A 221 4.36 -11.70 9.54
CA THR A 221 3.72 -12.72 8.69
C THR A 221 3.49 -14.04 9.42
N GLN A 222 4.27 -14.34 10.47
CA GLN A 222 4.21 -15.61 11.17
C GLN A 222 3.10 -15.69 12.22
N ASN A 223 2.42 -16.84 12.28
CA ASN A 223 1.40 -17.14 13.28
C ASN A 223 2.01 -17.85 14.49
N VAL A 224 1.33 -17.79 15.64
CA VAL A 224 1.67 -18.59 16.83
C VAL A 224 1.22 -20.05 16.69
N THR A 225 1.88 -20.96 17.39
CA THR A 225 1.61 -22.41 17.38
C THR A 225 0.71 -22.88 18.53
N SER A 226 0.60 -22.11 19.61
CA SER A 226 -0.26 -22.39 20.77
C SER A 226 -1.68 -21.82 20.61
N PRO A 227 -2.63 -22.11 21.52
CA PRO A 227 -3.99 -21.56 21.46
C PRO A 227 -3.99 -20.03 21.48
N PHE A 228 -4.17 -19.43 20.30
CA PHE A 228 -3.91 -18.00 20.06
C PHE A 228 -4.63 -17.05 21.03
N ARG A 229 -5.81 -17.42 21.55
CA ARG A 229 -6.55 -16.62 22.55
C ARG A 229 -5.79 -16.41 23.85
N VAL A 230 -5.00 -17.40 24.29
CA VAL A 230 -4.17 -17.30 25.51
C VAL A 230 -2.95 -16.42 25.25
N PHE A 231 -2.35 -16.57 24.07
CA PHE A 231 -1.25 -15.73 23.63
C PHE A 231 -1.67 -14.26 23.46
N ASP A 232 -2.78 -14.00 22.77
CA ASP A 232 -3.33 -12.65 22.56
C ASP A 232 -3.71 -11.99 23.90
N ALA A 233 -4.18 -12.75 24.89
CA ALA A 233 -4.43 -12.24 26.24
C ALA A 233 -3.14 -11.84 26.96
N ALA A 234 -2.08 -12.65 26.88
CA ALA A 234 -0.76 -12.31 27.42
C ALA A 234 -0.14 -11.09 26.70
N VAL A 235 -0.28 -10.98 25.37
CA VAL A 235 0.10 -9.78 24.61
C VAL A 235 -0.66 -8.55 25.11
N ALA A 236 -1.98 -8.65 25.33
CA ALA A 236 -2.79 -7.55 25.83
C ALA A 236 -2.37 -7.10 27.24
N VAL A 237 -2.04 -8.03 28.13
CA VAL A 237 -1.51 -7.72 29.47
C VAL A 237 -0.14 -7.06 29.37
N LEU A 238 0.81 -7.67 28.64
CA LEU A 238 2.16 -7.16 28.46
C LEU A 238 2.18 -5.75 27.89
N VAL A 239 1.50 -5.53 26.77
CA VAL A 239 1.55 -4.26 26.05
C VAL A 239 0.84 -3.15 26.85
N ASN A 240 -0.28 -3.45 27.52
CA ASN A 240 -0.97 -2.48 28.39
C ASN A 240 -0.10 -2.09 29.60
N ALA A 241 0.57 -3.06 30.24
CA ALA A 241 1.51 -2.77 31.33
C ALA A 241 2.75 -1.98 30.85
N THR A 242 3.31 -2.33 29.68
CA THR A 242 4.41 -1.57 29.05
C THR A 242 3.99 -0.13 28.74
N ALA A 243 2.78 0.07 28.22
CA ALA A 243 2.23 1.39 27.93
C ALA A 243 2.03 2.25 29.19
N ARG A 244 1.56 1.66 30.29
CA ARG A 244 1.47 2.35 31.59
C ARG A 244 2.85 2.77 32.10
N TYR A 245 3.85 1.90 31.98
CA TYR A 245 5.24 2.23 32.34
C TYR A 245 5.77 3.38 31.49
N ALA A 246 5.64 3.29 30.17
CA ALA A 246 6.10 4.31 29.23
C ALA A 246 5.44 5.68 29.48
N ALA A 247 4.14 5.72 29.81
CA ALA A 247 3.46 6.96 30.15
C ALA A 247 3.81 7.50 31.55
N ALA A 248 4.26 6.66 32.48
CA ALA A 248 4.72 7.06 33.81
C ALA A 248 6.14 7.65 33.78
N ASP A 249 7.03 7.17 32.90
CA ASP A 249 8.35 7.77 32.68
C ASP A 249 8.22 9.23 32.21
N ALA A 250 8.71 10.15 33.04
CA ALA A 250 8.71 11.58 32.78
C ALA A 250 9.86 12.06 31.88
N SER A 251 10.83 11.20 31.56
CA SER A 251 12.08 11.59 30.90
C SER A 251 12.14 11.28 29.39
N ARG A 252 11.75 10.07 28.97
CA ARG A 252 11.77 9.61 27.57
C ARG A 252 10.40 9.15 27.07
N ARG A 253 9.40 9.09 27.96
CA ARG A 253 8.10 8.45 27.76
C ARG A 253 8.24 7.03 27.21
N PHE A 254 9.18 6.24 27.74
CA PHE A 254 9.63 4.97 27.14
C PHE A 254 9.54 3.78 28.12
N GLY A 255 9.14 2.62 27.61
CA GLY A 255 9.09 1.37 28.38
C GLY A 255 9.38 0.14 27.53
N THR A 256 10.07 -0.83 28.12
CA THR A 256 10.28 -2.18 27.56
C THR A 256 9.90 -3.22 28.60
N ALA A 257 9.35 -4.36 28.16
CA ALA A 257 8.90 -5.40 29.07
C ALA A 257 9.11 -6.82 28.53
N VAL A 258 9.05 -7.80 29.42
CA VAL A 258 9.01 -9.24 29.09
C VAL A 258 7.92 -9.96 29.90
N GLU A 259 7.08 -10.71 29.19
CA GLU A 259 6.19 -11.74 29.76
C GLU A 259 7.02 -13.03 29.93
N ALA A 260 7.05 -13.59 31.14
CA ALA A 260 7.94 -14.68 31.50
C ALA A 260 7.21 -15.91 32.06
N PHE A 261 6.53 -16.66 31.19
CA PHE A 261 6.13 -18.04 31.49
C PHE A 261 7.34 -18.83 31.99
N GLN A 262 7.26 -19.40 33.20
CA GLN A 262 8.40 -20.16 33.77
C GLN A 262 8.38 -21.64 33.37
N THR A 263 7.21 -22.14 32.96
CA THR A 263 7.00 -23.46 32.39
C THR A 263 7.49 -23.51 30.92
N PHE A 264 8.80 -23.63 30.74
CA PHE A 264 9.43 -23.84 29.43
C PHE A 264 9.03 -25.18 28.79
N ASP A 265 7.99 -25.15 27.95
CA ASP A 265 7.85 -26.07 26.82
C ASP A 265 7.90 -25.28 25.49
N SER A 266 8.28 -25.97 24.43
CA SER A 266 8.29 -25.61 23.01
C SER A 266 7.01 -24.95 22.47
N GLN A 267 5.93 -24.90 23.25
CA GLN A 267 4.62 -24.37 22.86
C GLN A 267 4.42 -22.88 23.22
N ASN A 268 5.05 -22.36 24.28
CA ASN A 268 4.82 -21.00 24.78
C ASN A 268 6.12 -20.16 24.87
N PRO A 269 6.52 -19.46 23.78
CA PRO A 269 7.70 -18.59 23.79
C PRO A 269 7.47 -17.29 24.58
N ARG A 270 8.57 -16.72 25.11
CA ARG A 270 8.57 -15.41 25.78
C ARG A 270 8.11 -14.30 24.84
N ILE A 271 7.37 -13.34 25.39
CA ILE A 271 6.87 -12.18 24.66
C ILE A 271 7.64 -10.94 25.10
N TYR A 272 8.21 -10.22 24.14
CA TYR A 272 8.96 -8.98 24.35
C TYR A 272 8.08 -7.80 23.94
N GLY A 273 7.96 -6.79 24.80
CA GLY A 273 7.11 -5.61 24.60
C GLY A 273 7.91 -4.30 24.62
N LEU A 274 7.44 -3.30 23.87
CA LEU A 274 7.95 -1.93 23.89
C LEU A 274 6.79 -0.97 23.66
N ALA A 275 6.78 0.16 24.38
CA ALA A 275 5.87 1.28 24.16
C ALA A 275 6.61 2.61 24.34
N GLN A 276 6.23 3.62 23.57
CA GLN A 276 6.84 4.95 23.61
C GLN A 276 5.84 6.07 23.24
N CYS A 277 6.02 7.26 23.81
CA CYS A 277 5.43 8.51 23.31
C CYS A 277 6.50 9.57 23.01
N THR A 278 6.13 10.69 22.40
CA THR A 278 7.04 11.85 22.33
C THR A 278 7.23 12.47 23.73
N PRO A 279 8.46 12.82 24.14
CA PRO A 279 8.72 13.41 25.46
C PRO A 279 7.98 14.71 25.78
N ASP A 280 7.43 15.42 24.77
CA ASP A 280 6.62 16.63 24.96
C ASP A 280 5.16 16.37 25.40
N MET A 281 4.72 15.11 25.48
CA MET A 281 3.37 14.74 25.94
C MET A 281 3.27 14.66 27.46
N THR A 282 2.10 14.98 28.03
CA THR A 282 1.83 14.70 29.45
C THR A 282 1.67 13.19 29.68
N ALA A 283 1.77 12.78 30.96
CA ALA A 283 1.47 11.42 31.37
C ALA A 283 -0.01 11.03 31.18
N ALA A 284 -0.91 11.98 30.92
CA ALA A 284 -2.30 11.70 30.55
C ALA A 284 -2.41 11.44 29.05
N ASP A 285 -1.91 12.35 28.21
CA ASP A 285 -1.98 12.26 26.75
C ASP A 285 -1.30 10.99 26.23
N CYS A 286 -0.13 10.66 26.78
CA CYS A 286 0.60 9.44 26.43
C CYS A 286 -0.18 8.17 26.82
N ARG A 287 -0.92 8.17 27.95
CA ARG A 287 -1.82 7.06 28.30
C ARG A 287 -2.96 6.94 27.29
N THR A 288 -3.60 8.04 26.90
CA THR A 288 -4.71 8.02 25.94
C THR A 288 -4.25 7.54 24.56
N CYS A 289 -3.11 8.07 24.06
CA CYS A 289 -2.55 7.71 22.76
C CYS A 289 -2.21 6.22 22.68
N LEU A 290 -1.49 5.71 23.69
CA LEU A 290 -1.16 4.29 23.75
C LEU A 290 -2.40 3.42 24.00
N ALA A 291 -3.37 3.85 24.83
CA ALA A 291 -4.62 3.13 25.01
C ALA A 291 -5.36 2.92 23.68
N GLY A 292 -5.50 3.98 22.87
CA GLY A 292 -6.09 3.89 21.52
C GLY A 292 -5.35 2.89 20.62
N MET A 293 -4.01 2.96 20.56
CA MET A 293 -3.22 2.00 19.77
C MET A 293 -3.32 0.55 20.28
N THR A 294 -3.33 0.33 21.60
CA THR A 294 -3.43 -1.02 22.17
C THR A 294 -4.83 -1.62 22.01
N GLN A 295 -5.89 -0.81 22.06
CA GLN A 295 -7.26 -1.22 21.72
C GLN A 295 -7.41 -1.53 20.22
N MET A 296 -6.68 -0.81 19.36
CA MET A 296 -6.61 -1.02 17.91
C MET A 296 -5.77 -2.26 17.51
N GLY A 297 -4.87 -2.74 18.37
CA GLY A 297 -3.95 -3.85 18.07
C GLY A 297 -4.61 -5.19 17.69
N PRO A 298 -5.57 -5.73 18.47
CA PRO A 298 -6.12 -7.07 18.25
C PRO A 298 -6.74 -7.30 16.87
N GLN A 299 -7.36 -6.29 16.25
CA GLN A 299 -7.95 -6.42 14.91
C GLN A 299 -6.91 -6.61 13.78
N TYR A 300 -5.64 -6.31 14.03
CA TYR A 300 -4.54 -6.51 13.06
C TYR A 300 -3.62 -7.68 13.41
N PHE A 301 -3.44 -7.98 14.71
CA PHE A 301 -2.36 -8.88 15.17
C PHE A 301 -2.81 -10.15 15.89
N SER A 302 -4.12 -10.43 16.04
CA SER A 302 -4.59 -11.65 16.69
C SER A 302 -3.95 -12.92 16.09
N GLY A 303 -3.34 -13.74 16.95
CA GLY A 303 -2.59 -14.95 16.57
C GLY A 303 -1.26 -14.72 15.85
N LYS A 304 -0.73 -13.50 15.78
CA LYS A 304 0.60 -13.20 15.20
C LYS A 304 1.72 -13.24 16.23
N GLN A 305 2.88 -13.76 15.83
CA GLN A 305 4.09 -13.79 16.67
C GLN A 305 4.63 -12.38 17.02
N GLY A 306 4.16 -11.34 16.35
CA GLY A 306 4.52 -9.96 16.60
C GLY A 306 3.61 -8.97 15.86
N GLY A 307 3.61 -7.75 16.33
CA GLY A 307 2.83 -6.65 15.78
C GLY A 307 3.38 -5.31 16.24
N ARG A 308 3.34 -4.31 15.36
CA ARG A 308 3.86 -2.97 15.62
C ARG A 308 2.93 -1.90 15.07
N ILE A 309 2.68 -0.85 15.84
CA ILE A 309 2.04 0.39 15.35
C ILE A 309 3.00 1.54 15.64
N LEU A 310 3.35 2.28 14.60
CA LEU A 310 4.23 3.45 14.62
C LEU A 310 3.42 4.68 14.23
N GLY A 311 3.08 5.55 15.18
CA GLY A 311 2.57 6.89 14.91
C GLY A 311 3.57 7.97 15.33
N LEU A 312 3.30 9.22 14.95
CA LEU A 312 4.18 10.36 15.27
C LEU A 312 4.30 10.64 16.76
N ARG A 313 3.20 10.48 17.51
CA ARG A 313 3.07 10.85 18.93
C ARG A 313 3.26 9.68 19.89
N CYS A 314 2.83 8.49 19.50
CA CYS A 314 3.08 7.28 20.27
C CYS A 314 3.26 6.06 19.35
N ASN A 315 3.88 5.02 19.88
CA ASN A 315 4.10 3.76 19.19
C ASN A 315 4.18 2.60 20.19
N TYR A 316 3.89 1.39 19.71
CA TYR A 316 4.16 0.17 20.46
C TYR A 316 4.55 -1.00 19.55
N ARG A 317 5.24 -1.99 20.13
CA ARG A 317 5.68 -3.21 19.45
C ARG A 317 5.63 -4.39 20.42
N TYR A 318 5.24 -5.55 19.92
CA TYR A 318 5.53 -6.82 20.57
C TYR A 318 6.09 -7.83 19.56
N GLU A 319 6.95 -8.73 20.00
CA GLU A 319 7.47 -9.86 19.21
C GLU A 319 7.85 -11.04 20.14
N GLN A 320 7.95 -12.26 19.59
CA GLN A 320 8.49 -13.44 20.30
C GLN A 320 10.03 -13.52 20.35
N TYR A 321 10.75 -12.46 19.95
CA TYR A 321 12.21 -12.38 19.97
C TYR A 321 12.69 -11.05 20.58
N PRO A 322 13.88 -10.99 21.22
CA PRO A 322 14.42 -9.75 21.76
C PRO A 322 14.81 -8.78 20.64
N PHE A 323 14.32 -7.53 20.71
CA PHE A 323 14.54 -6.50 19.67
C PHE A 323 14.99 -5.13 20.21
N PHE A 324 15.02 -4.94 21.53
CA PHE A 324 15.50 -3.72 22.18
C PHE A 324 16.87 -3.95 22.84
N SER A 325 17.64 -2.88 22.98
CA SER A 325 18.96 -2.92 23.63
C SER A 325 18.83 -2.81 25.16
N GLY A 326 19.59 -3.63 25.89
CA GLY A 326 19.55 -3.68 27.36
C GLY A 326 18.58 -4.73 27.92
N GLY A 327 18.37 -4.69 29.24
CA GLY A 327 17.37 -5.51 29.92
C GLY A 327 15.95 -4.93 29.79
N PRO A 328 14.89 -5.72 30.05
CA PRO A 328 13.54 -5.18 30.15
C PRO A 328 13.42 -4.26 31.36
N LEU A 329 12.73 -3.12 31.19
CA LEU A 329 12.44 -2.17 32.27
C LEU A 329 11.29 -2.66 33.19
N LEU A 330 10.47 -3.59 32.70
CA LEU A 330 9.38 -4.24 33.42
C LEU A 330 9.41 -5.76 33.18
N GLN A 331 9.27 -6.57 34.22
CA GLN A 331 9.07 -8.01 34.11
C GLN A 331 7.78 -8.38 34.85
N LEU A 332 6.88 -9.08 34.16
CA LEU A 332 5.54 -9.36 34.68
C LEU A 332 5.49 -10.72 35.41
N PRO A 333 4.74 -10.79 36.54
CA PRO A 333 4.48 -12.05 37.24
C PRO A 333 3.51 -12.93 36.46
N GLU A 334 3.53 -14.23 36.76
CA GLU A 334 2.76 -15.27 36.05
C GLU A 334 1.24 -15.13 36.27
N PRO A 335 0.39 -15.41 35.26
CA PRO A 335 -1.07 -15.40 35.43
C PRO A 335 -1.54 -16.40 36.51
N PRO A 336 -2.47 -16.01 37.41
CA PRO A 336 -2.89 -16.89 38.51
C PRO A 336 -3.72 -18.08 38.03
N VAL A 337 -3.21 -19.29 38.28
CA VAL A 337 -3.91 -20.57 38.09
C VAL A 337 -4.16 -21.23 39.44
N GLY A 338 -5.29 -21.92 39.59
CA GLY A 338 -5.73 -22.53 40.84
C GLY A 338 -4.84 -23.65 41.39
N ALA A 339 -4.86 -23.80 42.71
CA ALA A 339 -4.08 -24.73 43.53
C ALA A 339 -4.86 -26.03 43.86
N PRO A 340 -4.31 -27.04 44.59
CA PRO A 340 -2.90 -27.53 44.65
C PRO A 340 -2.73 -29.08 44.65
N ALA A 341 -1.48 -29.52 44.42
CA ALA A 341 -0.84 -30.73 45.03
C ALA A 341 -1.39 -32.15 44.66
N PRO A 342 -0.66 -33.27 44.98
CA PRO A 342 0.61 -33.38 45.70
C PRO A 342 1.77 -34.13 45.01
N VAL A 343 2.98 -33.62 45.26
CA VAL A 343 4.19 -34.32 45.72
C VAL A 343 4.40 -35.80 45.35
N ASN A 344 5.50 -36.08 44.65
CA ASN A 344 6.46 -37.08 45.14
C ASN A 344 7.89 -36.74 44.68
N ALA A 345 8.89 -36.98 45.54
CA ALA A 345 10.27 -36.54 45.32
C ALA A 345 11.31 -37.56 45.78
N THR A 346 12.42 -37.67 45.06
CA THR A 346 13.72 -38.11 45.62
C THR A 346 14.87 -37.74 44.66
N PRO A 347 16.06 -37.31 45.15
CA PRO A 347 17.18 -36.91 44.31
C PRO A 347 18.32 -37.94 44.29
N THR A 348 19.22 -37.87 43.29
CA THR A 348 20.60 -38.44 43.34
C THR A 348 21.47 -37.73 42.28
N PRO A 349 22.82 -37.80 42.33
CA PRO A 349 23.61 -36.56 42.36
C PRO A 349 24.38 -36.21 41.08
N ALA A 350 24.82 -34.95 41.01
CA ALA A 350 25.73 -34.47 39.98
C ALA A 350 27.14 -35.05 40.11
N THR A 351 27.75 -35.43 38.98
CA THR A 351 29.19 -35.73 38.87
C THR A 351 29.87 -34.66 38.03
N THR A 352 30.83 -33.94 38.62
CA THR A 352 31.67 -32.98 37.91
C THR A 352 32.94 -33.64 37.41
N THR A 353 33.27 -33.49 36.12
CA THR A 353 34.60 -33.87 35.59
C THR A 353 35.17 -32.74 34.72
N ARG A 354 36.30 -32.17 35.16
CA ARG A 354 37.08 -31.19 34.39
C ARG A 354 38.07 -31.92 33.48
N GLY A 355 37.68 -32.18 32.23
CA GLY A 355 38.61 -32.65 31.19
C GLY A 355 39.51 -31.53 30.66
N ARG A 356 40.84 -31.68 30.74
CA ARG A 356 41.84 -30.74 30.22
C ARG A 356 42.66 -31.36 29.08
N GLY A 357 42.72 -30.67 27.95
CA GLY A 357 43.38 -31.12 26.72
C GLY A 357 42.37 -31.53 25.63
N ASN A 358 42.66 -31.44 24.33
CA ASN A 358 43.88 -30.96 23.67
C ASN A 358 43.51 -29.90 22.61
N ARG A 359 44.20 -28.74 22.59
CA ARG A 359 43.74 -27.56 21.79
C ARG A 359 43.96 -27.69 20.28
N THR A 360 45.00 -28.40 19.85
CA THR A 360 45.42 -28.49 18.43
C THR A 360 44.43 -29.27 17.56
N ALA A 361 43.95 -30.43 18.02
CA ALA A 361 43.05 -31.29 17.26
C ALA A 361 41.71 -30.62 16.90
N ARG A 362 41.16 -29.79 17.79
CA ARG A 362 39.89 -29.08 17.55
C ARG A 362 39.99 -28.03 16.44
N VAL A 363 41.14 -27.37 16.30
CA VAL A 363 41.34 -26.33 15.24
C VAL A 363 41.34 -26.97 13.85
N LEU A 364 42.03 -28.10 13.67
CA LEU A 364 42.08 -28.81 12.39
C LEU A 364 40.70 -29.34 11.96
N ALA A 365 39.90 -29.86 12.91
CA ALA A 365 38.54 -30.30 12.64
C ALA A 365 37.62 -29.15 12.19
N ILE A 366 37.74 -27.96 12.81
CA ILE A 366 36.97 -26.77 12.42
C ILE A 366 37.36 -26.29 11.02
N ILE A 367 38.65 -26.26 10.68
CA ILE A 367 39.12 -25.86 9.34
C ILE A 367 38.59 -26.82 8.28
N LEU A 368 38.63 -28.14 8.52
CA LEU A 368 38.12 -29.14 7.60
C LEU A 368 36.61 -28.98 7.35
N LEU A 369 35.82 -28.73 8.40
CA LEU A 369 34.38 -28.45 8.28
C LEU A 369 34.09 -27.19 7.46
N ILE A 370 34.87 -26.11 7.65
CA ILE A 370 34.72 -24.86 6.87
C ILE A 370 35.03 -25.11 5.39
N VAL A 371 36.08 -25.88 5.05
CA VAL A 371 36.41 -26.22 3.67
C VAL A 371 35.31 -27.06 3.00
N ILE A 372 34.75 -28.05 3.72
CA ILE A 372 33.63 -28.87 3.24
C ILE A 372 32.38 -27.99 3.00
N MET A 373 32.07 -27.07 3.90
CA MET A 373 30.95 -26.12 3.74
C MET A 373 31.15 -25.18 2.55
N MET A 374 32.37 -24.68 2.32
CA MET A 374 32.70 -23.84 1.16
C MET A 374 32.60 -24.60 -0.17
N LEU A 375 33.05 -25.86 -0.22
CA LEU A 375 32.85 -26.72 -1.40
C LEU A 375 31.35 -27.03 -1.63
N GLY A 376 30.60 -27.27 -0.55
CA GLY A 376 29.16 -27.46 -0.59
C GLY A 376 28.41 -26.25 -1.16
N THR A 377 28.71 -25.04 -0.68
CA THR A 377 28.07 -23.81 -1.19
C THR A 377 28.45 -23.52 -2.64
N VAL A 378 29.69 -23.76 -3.06
CA VAL A 378 30.11 -23.66 -4.48
C VAL A 378 29.34 -24.66 -5.37
N VAL A 379 29.18 -25.91 -4.94
CA VAL A 379 28.40 -26.92 -5.70
C VAL A 379 26.90 -26.56 -5.75
N VAL A 380 26.33 -26.05 -4.66
CA VAL A 380 24.94 -25.55 -4.63
C VAL A 380 24.78 -24.33 -5.56
N PHE A 381 25.68 -23.36 -5.49
CA PHE A 381 25.67 -22.17 -6.35
C PHE A 381 25.82 -22.56 -7.83
N TYR A 382 26.73 -23.48 -8.17
CA TYR A 382 26.86 -24.03 -9.52
C TYR A 382 25.57 -24.74 -9.99
N ARG A 383 24.92 -25.55 -9.14
CA ARG A 383 23.63 -26.18 -9.48
C ARG A 383 22.51 -25.15 -9.66
N LEU A 384 22.46 -24.09 -8.86
CA LEU A 384 21.49 -22.99 -8.99
C LEU A 384 21.74 -22.15 -10.25
N TRP A 385 23.00 -21.85 -10.58
CA TRP A 385 23.40 -21.16 -11.80
C TRP A 385 23.07 -21.99 -13.05
N ARG A 386 23.34 -23.30 -13.02
CA ARG A 386 22.97 -24.24 -14.09
C ARG A 386 21.45 -24.41 -14.22
N ARG A 387 20.68 -24.23 -13.14
CA ARG A 387 19.20 -24.13 -13.18
C ARG A 387 18.69 -22.81 -13.78
N ARG A 388 19.46 -21.72 -13.76
CA ARG A 388 19.12 -20.46 -14.45
C ARG A 388 19.37 -20.49 -15.96
N LYS A 389 20.12 -21.46 -16.49
CA LYS A 389 20.30 -21.69 -17.94
C LYS A 389 19.50 -22.89 -18.43
N LYS A 390 18.19 -22.70 -18.63
CA LYS A 390 17.35 -23.46 -19.55
C LYS A 390 16.44 -22.51 -20.36
N PRO A 391 16.00 -22.88 -21.59
CA PRO A 391 15.24 -21.97 -22.45
C PRO A 391 13.87 -21.60 -21.87
N ALA A 392 13.31 -20.49 -22.37
CA ALA A 392 11.90 -20.17 -22.18
C ALA A 392 11.02 -21.23 -22.86
N GLY A 393 9.97 -21.69 -22.17
CA GLY A 393 9.15 -22.82 -22.65
C GLY A 393 8.35 -23.48 -21.53
N LYS A 394 7.66 -22.69 -20.70
CA LYS A 394 6.79 -23.23 -19.62
C LYS A 394 5.65 -22.32 -19.14
N LEU A 395 4.95 -21.66 -20.08
CA LEU A 395 3.65 -21.05 -19.80
C LEU A 395 2.55 -22.12 -19.59
N LEU A 396 2.69 -23.24 -20.33
CA LEU A 396 1.84 -24.42 -20.37
C LEU A 396 1.98 -25.28 -19.09
N LEU A 397 1.22 -24.95 -18.03
CA LEU A 397 1.25 -25.71 -16.76
C LEU A 397 -0.03 -25.65 -15.90
N ILE A 398 -1.12 -25.05 -16.38
CA ILE A 398 -2.42 -24.92 -15.63
C ILE A 398 -3.65 -25.19 -16.54
N VAL A 399 -3.47 -25.42 -17.84
CA VAL A 399 -4.56 -25.51 -18.82
C VAL A 399 -4.85 -26.99 -19.16
N ASN A 400 -6.12 -27.40 -19.18
CA ASN A 400 -6.53 -28.76 -19.52
C ASN A 400 -6.35 -29.06 -21.02
N PRO A 401 -6.22 -30.34 -21.44
CA PRO A 401 -6.00 -30.71 -22.85
C PRO A 401 -7.07 -30.21 -23.83
N GLU A 402 -8.33 -30.10 -23.39
CA GLU A 402 -9.44 -29.60 -24.20
C GLU A 402 -9.43 -28.07 -24.29
N ASP A 403 -9.11 -27.39 -23.19
CA ASP A 403 -8.96 -25.94 -23.12
C ASP A 403 -7.83 -25.43 -24.04
N ILE A 404 -6.76 -26.22 -24.21
CA ILE A 404 -5.69 -25.93 -25.18
C ILE A 404 -6.26 -25.87 -26.62
N ARG A 405 -7.11 -26.81 -27.03
CA ARG A 405 -7.70 -26.82 -28.38
C ARG A 405 -8.62 -25.62 -28.63
N SER A 406 -9.37 -25.19 -27.61
CA SER A 406 -10.19 -23.98 -27.68
C SER A 406 -9.34 -22.71 -27.82
N ILE A 407 -8.18 -22.68 -27.17
CA ILE A 407 -7.22 -21.57 -27.24
C ILE A 407 -6.51 -21.54 -28.60
N ASP A 408 -6.14 -22.70 -29.15
CA ASP A 408 -5.53 -22.80 -30.48
C ASP A 408 -6.47 -22.28 -31.59
N SER A 409 -7.79 -22.54 -31.49
CA SER A 409 -8.78 -22.00 -32.44
C SER A 409 -9.05 -20.50 -32.32
N LEU A 410 -8.50 -19.83 -31.30
CA LEU A 410 -8.61 -18.38 -31.08
C LEU A 410 -7.32 -17.64 -31.50
N MET A 411 -6.29 -18.32 -31.99
CA MET A 411 -5.05 -17.68 -32.43
C MET A 411 -5.29 -16.85 -33.70
N ILE A 412 -4.86 -15.58 -33.66
CA ILE A 412 -4.76 -14.70 -34.82
C ILE A 412 -3.29 -14.27 -34.95
N ASP A 413 -2.75 -14.33 -36.16
CA ASP A 413 -1.35 -14.03 -36.43
C ASP A 413 -1.04 -12.52 -36.30
N LEU A 414 0.17 -12.21 -35.83
CA LEU A 414 0.63 -10.83 -35.65
C LEU A 414 0.68 -10.02 -36.96
N PRO A 415 1.05 -10.57 -38.13
CA PRO A 415 0.91 -9.87 -39.41
C PRO A 415 -0.52 -9.41 -39.72
N THR A 416 -1.53 -10.27 -39.60
CA THR A 416 -2.94 -9.92 -39.77
C THR A 416 -3.34 -8.80 -38.82
N LEU A 417 -3.01 -8.91 -37.52
CA LEU A 417 -3.37 -7.88 -36.55
C LEU A 417 -2.65 -6.55 -36.80
N ARG A 418 -1.39 -6.56 -37.26
CA ARG A 418 -0.69 -5.34 -37.69
C ARG A 418 -1.33 -4.71 -38.92
N ALA A 419 -1.65 -5.48 -39.96
CA ALA A 419 -2.35 -4.93 -41.14
C ALA A 419 -3.71 -4.33 -40.74
N THR A 420 -4.46 -5.06 -39.92
CA THR A 420 -5.80 -4.70 -39.42
C THR A 420 -5.81 -3.40 -38.58
N THR A 421 -4.73 -3.13 -37.85
CA THR A 421 -4.57 -1.95 -36.96
C THR A 421 -3.66 -0.86 -37.54
N GLU A 422 -3.27 -0.95 -38.83
CA GLU A 422 -2.26 -0.07 -39.45
C GLU A 422 -0.98 0.06 -38.61
N ASN A 423 -0.51 -1.10 -38.12
CA ASN A 423 0.64 -1.28 -37.24
C ASN A 423 0.52 -0.57 -35.88
N PHE A 424 -0.69 -0.63 -35.29
CA PHE A 424 -1.06 0.05 -34.04
C PHE A 424 -0.97 1.58 -34.14
N ASP A 425 -1.54 2.14 -35.21
CA ASP A 425 -1.60 3.59 -35.41
C ASP A 425 -2.36 4.29 -34.29
N GLU A 426 -1.83 5.43 -33.81
CA GLU A 426 -2.44 6.18 -32.69
C GLU A 426 -3.76 6.85 -33.10
N GLY A 427 -4.01 7.11 -34.39
CA GLY A 427 -5.31 7.54 -34.91
C GLY A 427 -6.39 6.46 -34.87
N LYS A 428 -6.02 5.19 -34.68
CA LYS A 428 -6.94 4.07 -34.41
C LYS A 428 -7.10 3.74 -32.92
N LYS A 429 -6.47 4.51 -32.03
CA LYS A 429 -6.48 4.25 -30.58
C LYS A 429 -7.83 4.63 -29.97
N LEU A 430 -8.48 3.65 -29.36
CA LEU A 430 -9.76 3.80 -28.66
C LEU A 430 -9.56 4.27 -27.21
N GLY A 431 -8.40 3.98 -26.62
CA GLY A 431 -8.04 4.40 -25.27
C GLY A 431 -6.77 3.72 -24.76
N GLU A 432 -6.29 4.16 -23.60
CA GLU A 432 -5.17 3.54 -22.90
C GLU A 432 -5.40 3.58 -21.39
N GLY A 433 -5.10 2.47 -20.72
CA GLY A 433 -5.24 2.33 -19.27
C GLY A 433 -4.09 1.53 -18.67
N GLY A 434 -4.14 1.25 -17.36
CA GLY A 434 -3.06 0.57 -16.63
C GLY A 434 -2.69 -0.83 -17.14
N PHE A 435 -3.50 -1.42 -18.01
CA PHE A 435 -3.29 -2.75 -18.61
C PHE A 435 -2.74 -2.70 -20.06
N GLY A 436 -2.76 -1.52 -20.70
CA GLY A 436 -2.29 -1.31 -22.08
C GLY A 436 -3.20 -0.40 -22.91
N ALA A 437 -2.81 -0.20 -24.18
CA ALA A 437 -3.57 0.57 -25.17
C ALA A 437 -4.51 -0.35 -25.98
N VAL A 438 -5.66 0.19 -26.39
CA VAL A 438 -6.68 -0.51 -27.19
C VAL A 438 -6.83 0.18 -28.54
N TYR A 439 -6.77 -0.58 -29.63
CA TYR A 439 -6.83 -0.08 -31.00
C TYR A 439 -8.04 -0.66 -31.76
N LYS A 440 -8.73 0.15 -32.57
CA LYS A 440 -9.75 -0.32 -33.50
C LYS A 440 -9.08 -1.03 -34.69
N GLY A 441 -9.73 -2.07 -35.20
CA GLY A 441 -9.35 -2.71 -36.46
C GLY A 441 -10.54 -3.30 -37.19
N VAL A 442 -10.36 -3.59 -38.48
CA VAL A 442 -11.31 -4.33 -39.32
C VAL A 442 -10.59 -5.56 -39.88
N LEU A 443 -11.02 -6.75 -39.50
CA LEU A 443 -10.45 -8.02 -39.99
C LEU A 443 -10.74 -8.22 -41.50
N PRO A 444 -9.97 -9.07 -42.20
CA PRO A 444 -10.15 -9.31 -43.65
C PRO A 444 -11.54 -9.81 -44.09
N ASN A 445 -12.37 -10.28 -43.15
CA ASN A 445 -13.77 -10.66 -43.36
C ASN A 445 -14.76 -9.51 -43.10
N GLY A 446 -14.29 -8.26 -43.03
CA GLY A 446 -15.09 -7.06 -42.77
C GLY A 446 -15.49 -6.85 -41.30
N ARG A 447 -15.05 -7.72 -40.38
CA ARG A 447 -15.48 -7.66 -38.98
C ARG A 447 -14.69 -6.64 -38.17
N GLU A 448 -15.37 -5.67 -37.57
CA GLU A 448 -14.77 -4.73 -36.62
C GLU A 448 -14.37 -5.41 -35.30
N ILE A 449 -13.20 -5.04 -34.78
CA ILE A 449 -12.59 -5.58 -33.55
C ILE A 449 -11.89 -4.49 -32.73
N ALA A 450 -11.72 -4.75 -31.43
CA ALA A 450 -10.90 -3.97 -30.51
C ALA A 450 -9.68 -4.80 -30.07
N VAL A 451 -8.46 -4.31 -30.31
CA VAL A 451 -7.19 -5.00 -30.03
C VAL A 451 -6.52 -4.37 -28.81
N LYS A 452 -6.61 -5.04 -27.65
CA LYS A 452 -5.96 -4.67 -26.38
C LYS A 452 -4.50 -5.16 -26.40
N ARG A 453 -3.55 -4.25 -26.56
CA ARG A 453 -2.10 -4.52 -26.59
C ARG A 453 -1.52 -4.39 -25.19
N LEU A 454 -1.20 -5.53 -24.56
CA LEU A 454 -0.82 -5.58 -23.15
C LEU A 454 0.60 -5.04 -22.91
N SER A 455 0.75 -4.24 -21.86
CA SER A 455 2.03 -3.57 -21.55
C SER A 455 3.13 -4.55 -21.12
N GLN A 456 4.20 -4.61 -21.91
CA GLN A 456 5.33 -5.55 -21.76
C GLN A 456 6.16 -5.29 -20.47
N SER A 457 6.11 -4.09 -19.90
CA SER A 457 6.95 -3.69 -18.75
C SER A 457 6.47 -4.25 -17.41
N SER A 458 5.22 -4.70 -17.31
CA SER A 458 4.62 -5.10 -16.03
C SER A 458 4.68 -6.62 -15.80
N ARG A 459 5.06 -7.03 -14.59
CA ARG A 459 4.87 -8.41 -14.07
C ARG A 459 3.39 -8.76 -13.81
N GLN A 460 2.48 -7.87 -14.18
CA GLN A 460 1.07 -7.88 -13.88
C GLN A 460 0.25 -8.27 -15.11
N GLY A 461 0.51 -7.64 -16.26
CA GLY A 461 -0.11 -7.97 -17.55
C GLY A 461 0.05 -9.44 -17.96
N MET A 462 1.19 -10.07 -17.65
CA MET A 462 1.40 -11.52 -17.86
C MET A 462 0.48 -12.41 -17.00
N LYS A 463 0.04 -11.93 -15.83
CA LYS A 463 -0.92 -12.64 -14.96
C LYS A 463 -2.36 -12.37 -15.38
N GLU A 464 -2.65 -11.13 -15.78
CA GLU A 464 -3.95 -10.72 -16.32
C GLU A 464 -4.25 -11.44 -17.62
N LEU A 465 -3.31 -11.48 -18.57
CA LEU A 465 -3.36 -12.31 -19.78
C LEU A 465 -3.73 -13.76 -19.46
N LYS A 466 -3.08 -14.37 -18.46
CA LYS A 466 -3.37 -15.75 -18.05
C LYS A 466 -4.75 -15.91 -17.41
N THR A 467 -5.26 -14.86 -16.76
CA THR A 467 -6.62 -14.81 -16.22
C THR A 467 -7.64 -14.66 -17.35
N GLU A 468 -7.51 -13.67 -18.23
CA GLU A 468 -8.45 -13.42 -19.34
C GLU A 468 -8.47 -14.60 -20.33
N LEU A 469 -7.32 -15.22 -20.62
CA LEU A 469 -7.22 -16.38 -21.51
C LEU A 469 -7.96 -17.61 -20.98
N VAL A 470 -7.90 -17.88 -19.68
CA VAL A 470 -8.56 -19.04 -19.05
C VAL A 470 -10.05 -18.77 -18.78
N LEU A 471 -10.44 -17.50 -18.62
CA LEU A 471 -11.82 -17.09 -18.37
C LEU A 471 -12.61 -16.83 -19.66
N VAL A 472 -12.21 -15.83 -20.44
CA VAL A 472 -13.08 -15.22 -21.46
C VAL A 472 -13.25 -16.13 -22.68
N ALA A 473 -12.34 -17.07 -22.92
CA ALA A 473 -12.52 -18.14 -23.91
C ALA A 473 -13.75 -19.05 -23.62
N LYS A 474 -14.26 -19.07 -22.37
CA LYS A 474 -15.43 -19.85 -21.95
C LYS A 474 -16.68 -19.01 -21.65
N LEU A 475 -16.57 -17.68 -21.67
CA LEU A 475 -17.67 -16.78 -21.34
C LEU A 475 -18.44 -16.40 -22.59
N GLN A 476 -19.71 -16.83 -22.68
CA GLN A 476 -20.62 -16.49 -23.77
C GLN A 476 -21.97 -16.09 -23.18
N HIS A 477 -22.20 -14.79 -23.06
CA HIS A 477 -23.45 -14.21 -22.60
C HIS A 477 -23.65 -12.84 -23.24
N LYS A 478 -24.90 -12.47 -23.56
CA LYS A 478 -25.25 -11.23 -24.29
C LYS A 478 -24.71 -9.95 -23.62
N ASN A 479 -24.60 -9.93 -22.29
CA ASN A 479 -24.13 -8.78 -21.51
C ASN A 479 -22.68 -8.90 -21.02
N LEU A 480 -21.83 -9.70 -21.67
CA LEU A 480 -20.38 -9.72 -21.45
C LEU A 480 -19.66 -9.47 -22.78
N VAL A 481 -18.56 -8.70 -22.78
CA VAL A 481 -17.80 -8.41 -24.01
C VAL A 481 -17.07 -9.67 -24.48
N ARG A 482 -17.37 -10.11 -25.70
CA ARG A 482 -16.87 -11.38 -26.23
C ARG A 482 -15.45 -11.29 -26.77
N LEU A 483 -14.57 -12.18 -26.28
CA LEU A 483 -13.26 -12.43 -26.89
C LEU A 483 -13.43 -13.05 -28.28
N VAL A 484 -12.64 -12.57 -29.24
CA VAL A 484 -12.65 -12.95 -30.66
C VAL A 484 -11.40 -13.73 -31.02
N GLY A 485 -10.27 -13.38 -30.42
CA GLY A 485 -9.01 -14.07 -30.63
C GLY A 485 -7.89 -13.50 -29.76
N ILE A 486 -6.70 -14.07 -29.90
CA ILE A 486 -5.50 -13.74 -29.14
C ILE A 486 -4.28 -13.78 -30.07
N CYS A 487 -3.22 -13.06 -29.69
CA CYS A 487 -1.90 -13.25 -30.28
C CYS A 487 -0.84 -13.24 -29.18
N LEU A 488 0.02 -14.26 -29.17
CA LEU A 488 1.02 -14.52 -28.12
C LEU A 488 2.47 -14.52 -28.66
N GLU A 489 2.69 -13.92 -29.84
CA GLU A 489 3.99 -13.85 -30.51
C GLU A 489 4.93 -12.86 -29.82
N GLU A 490 5.89 -13.38 -29.03
CA GLU A 490 6.91 -12.56 -28.34
C GLU A 490 7.60 -11.56 -29.31
N PRO A 491 7.67 -10.25 -28.98
CA PRO A 491 7.38 -9.67 -27.66
C PRO A 491 5.91 -9.31 -27.40
N GLU A 492 5.05 -9.31 -28.43
CA GLU A 492 3.68 -8.83 -28.37
C GLU A 492 2.72 -9.80 -27.66
N LYS A 493 1.70 -9.23 -27.00
CA LYS A 493 0.65 -9.96 -26.27
C LYS A 493 -0.66 -9.21 -26.45
N LEU A 494 -1.50 -9.72 -27.33
CA LEU A 494 -2.70 -9.04 -27.82
C LEU A 494 -3.94 -9.86 -27.46
N LEU A 495 -4.96 -9.19 -26.96
CA LEU A 495 -6.31 -9.74 -26.78
C LEU A 495 -7.26 -9.01 -27.71
N VAL A 496 -8.02 -9.76 -28.51
CA VAL A 496 -8.89 -9.23 -29.55
C VAL A 496 -10.34 -9.47 -29.14
N TYR A 497 -11.11 -8.40 -29.00
CA TYR A 497 -12.51 -8.43 -28.61
C TYR A 497 -13.40 -7.92 -29.76
N GLU A 498 -14.71 -8.11 -29.63
CA GLU A 498 -15.66 -7.40 -30.47
C GLU A 498 -15.56 -5.88 -30.26
N TYR A 499 -15.72 -5.11 -31.34
CA TYR A 499 -15.76 -3.65 -31.24
C TYR A 499 -17.11 -3.18 -30.67
N MET A 500 -17.06 -2.19 -29.77
CA MET A 500 -18.21 -1.61 -29.10
C MET A 500 -18.31 -0.13 -29.52
N PRO A 501 -19.25 0.24 -30.41
CA PRO A 501 -19.27 1.56 -31.03
C PRO A 501 -19.57 2.70 -30.04
N ASN A 502 -20.45 2.46 -29.06
CA ASN A 502 -20.85 3.45 -28.07
C ASN A 502 -19.96 3.42 -26.80
N ASN A 503 -18.69 3.02 -26.96
CA ASN A 503 -17.62 3.11 -25.97
C ASN A 503 -18.03 2.62 -24.55
N SER A 504 -17.59 3.28 -23.48
CA SER A 504 -17.92 2.96 -22.08
C SER A 504 -19.01 3.86 -21.50
N LEU A 505 -19.82 3.28 -20.61
CA LEU A 505 -20.97 3.93 -19.96
C LEU A 505 -20.61 5.25 -19.25
N ASP A 506 -19.40 5.35 -18.68
CA ASP A 506 -18.95 6.56 -18.00
C ASP A 506 -18.71 7.76 -18.95
N THR A 507 -18.57 7.52 -20.26
CA THR A 507 -18.47 8.56 -21.30
C THR A 507 -19.81 9.18 -21.72
N PHE A 508 -20.92 8.60 -21.27
CA PHE A 508 -22.27 9.14 -21.44
C PHE A 508 -22.83 9.62 -20.09
N LEU A 509 -22.66 8.82 -19.03
CA LEU A 509 -23.26 9.09 -17.71
C LEU A 509 -22.69 10.34 -17.01
N PHE A 510 -21.47 10.77 -17.35
CA PHE A 510 -20.79 11.90 -16.70
C PHE A 510 -20.32 12.99 -17.68
N ASP A 511 -20.77 12.94 -18.93
CA ASP A 511 -20.50 13.93 -19.97
C ASP A 511 -21.79 14.76 -20.16
N PRO A 512 -21.83 16.06 -19.77
CA PRO A 512 -23.06 16.86 -19.79
C PRO A 512 -23.71 16.99 -21.17
N ASP A 513 -22.93 16.87 -22.25
CA ASP A 513 -23.45 16.96 -23.61
C ASP A 513 -24.14 15.64 -24.03
N LYS A 514 -23.75 14.50 -23.44
CA LYS A 514 -24.23 13.15 -23.79
C LYS A 514 -25.14 12.49 -22.76
N SER A 515 -25.23 13.00 -21.52
CA SER A 515 -26.08 12.41 -20.48
C SER A 515 -27.56 12.37 -20.88
N ASN A 516 -27.98 13.30 -21.76
CA ASN A 516 -29.30 13.39 -22.37
C ASN A 516 -29.60 12.27 -23.39
N GLU A 517 -28.58 11.56 -23.89
CA GLU A 517 -28.79 10.36 -24.74
C GLU A 517 -29.25 9.16 -23.92
N LEU A 518 -28.93 9.14 -22.61
CA LEU A 518 -29.35 8.12 -21.65
C LEU A 518 -30.61 8.55 -20.88
N ASP A 519 -31.77 8.39 -21.52
CA ASP A 519 -33.07 8.47 -20.84
C ASP A 519 -33.25 7.36 -19.77
N LEU A 520 -34.34 7.46 -18.99
CA LEU A 520 -34.64 6.53 -17.89
C LEU A 520 -34.76 5.07 -18.34
N ASP A 521 -35.33 4.83 -19.50
CA ASP A 521 -35.65 3.48 -19.95
C ASP A 521 -34.36 2.80 -20.48
N LYS A 522 -33.47 3.55 -21.15
CA LYS A 522 -32.09 3.13 -21.41
C LYS A 522 -31.30 2.90 -20.12
N ARG A 523 -31.38 3.80 -19.14
CA ARG A 523 -30.68 3.62 -17.83
C ARG A 523 -31.17 2.36 -17.10
N PHE A 524 -32.48 2.09 -17.11
CA PHE A 524 -33.04 0.86 -16.53
C PHE A 524 -32.63 -0.40 -17.31
N MET A 525 -32.66 -0.37 -18.64
CA MET A 525 -32.14 -1.44 -19.51
C MET A 525 -30.68 -1.74 -19.22
N ILE A 526 -29.85 -0.71 -19.04
CA ILE A 526 -28.43 -0.82 -18.70
C ILE A 526 -28.25 -1.46 -17.32
N ILE A 527 -28.99 -1.02 -16.30
CA ILE A 527 -28.97 -1.65 -14.96
C ILE A 527 -29.34 -3.14 -15.03
N ASN A 528 -30.44 -3.48 -15.72
CA ASN A 528 -30.93 -4.86 -15.83
C ASN A 528 -29.95 -5.75 -16.62
N GLY A 529 -29.35 -5.25 -17.71
CA GLY A 529 -28.36 -5.98 -18.48
C GLY A 529 -27.03 -6.23 -17.72
N ILE A 530 -26.55 -5.24 -16.95
CA ILE A 530 -25.40 -5.45 -16.05
C ILE A 530 -25.73 -6.51 -14.99
N ALA A 531 -26.92 -6.44 -14.39
CA ALA A 531 -27.36 -7.39 -13.37
C ALA A 531 -27.50 -8.82 -13.90
N GLN A 532 -27.98 -9.01 -15.13
CA GLN A 532 -28.02 -10.30 -15.83
C GLN A 532 -26.60 -10.81 -16.14
N GLY A 533 -25.72 -9.96 -16.65
CA GLY A 533 -24.31 -10.31 -16.89
C GLY A 533 -23.57 -10.75 -15.61
N LEU A 534 -23.86 -10.13 -14.47
CA LEU A 534 -23.24 -10.46 -13.20
C LEU A 534 -23.83 -11.72 -12.54
N GLN A 535 -25.15 -11.96 -12.66
CA GLN A 535 -25.77 -13.24 -12.30
C GLN A 535 -25.13 -14.41 -13.05
N TYR A 536 -24.91 -14.26 -14.36
CA TYR A 536 -24.26 -15.31 -15.17
C TYR A 536 -22.85 -15.64 -14.63
N LEU A 537 -22.05 -14.64 -14.29
CA LEU A 537 -20.71 -14.84 -13.69
C LEU A 537 -20.76 -15.48 -12.30
N HIS A 538 -21.77 -15.18 -11.48
CA HIS A 538 -21.84 -15.61 -10.08
C HIS A 538 -22.54 -16.97 -9.89
N GLU A 539 -23.56 -17.27 -10.70
CA GLU A 539 -24.58 -18.28 -10.39
C GLU A 539 -24.86 -19.27 -11.54
N GLU A 540 -24.70 -18.88 -12.82
CA GLU A 540 -25.12 -19.71 -13.98
C GLU A 540 -23.97 -20.33 -14.79
N SER A 541 -22.80 -19.68 -14.81
CA SER A 541 -21.64 -20.15 -15.54
C SER A 541 -20.99 -21.38 -14.87
N GLN A 542 -20.37 -22.25 -15.67
CA GLN A 542 -19.79 -23.53 -15.21
C GLN A 542 -18.77 -23.40 -14.08
N LEU A 543 -18.15 -22.22 -13.94
CA LEU A 543 -17.20 -21.90 -12.89
C LEU A 543 -17.58 -20.52 -12.34
N LYS A 544 -17.84 -20.44 -11.03
CA LYS A 544 -18.17 -19.20 -10.35
C LYS A 544 -17.02 -18.20 -10.45
N ILE A 545 -17.30 -17.01 -10.98
CA ILE A 545 -16.31 -15.97 -11.29
C ILE A 545 -16.66 -14.69 -10.54
N VAL A 546 -15.66 -14.07 -9.91
CA VAL A 546 -15.79 -12.75 -9.29
C VAL A 546 -14.92 -11.76 -10.07
N HIS A 547 -15.51 -10.64 -10.50
CA HIS A 547 -14.92 -9.64 -11.38
C HIS A 547 -13.86 -8.78 -10.66
N ARG A 548 -14.20 -8.29 -9.46
CA ARG A 548 -13.38 -7.45 -8.57
C ARG A 548 -13.03 -6.04 -9.07
N ASP A 549 -13.43 -5.68 -10.29
CA ASP A 549 -13.30 -4.32 -10.83
C ASP A 549 -14.52 -3.94 -11.72
N LEU A 550 -15.72 -4.07 -11.16
CA LEU A 550 -16.96 -3.61 -11.82
C LEU A 550 -17.17 -2.11 -11.53
N LYS A 551 -17.33 -1.32 -12.58
CA LYS A 551 -17.43 0.15 -12.57
C LYS A 551 -17.98 0.65 -13.92
N ALA A 552 -18.41 1.91 -14.00
CA ALA A 552 -19.00 2.46 -15.22
C ALA A 552 -18.05 2.39 -16.44
N SER A 553 -16.76 2.65 -16.27
CA SER A 553 -15.77 2.55 -17.36
C SER A 553 -15.44 1.12 -17.83
N ASN A 554 -15.87 0.09 -17.09
CA ASN A 554 -15.75 -1.32 -17.51
C ASN A 554 -17.07 -1.89 -18.08
N VAL A 555 -18.13 -1.09 -18.21
CA VAL A 555 -19.35 -1.45 -18.95
C VAL A 555 -19.30 -0.76 -20.30
N LEU A 556 -19.21 -1.54 -21.38
CA LEU A 556 -19.23 -1.03 -22.75
C LEU A 556 -20.63 -1.11 -23.36
N LEU A 557 -20.95 -0.24 -24.30
CA LEU A 557 -22.27 -0.14 -24.95
C LEU A 557 -22.19 -0.51 -26.43
N ASP A 558 -23.09 -1.38 -26.89
CA ASP A 558 -23.22 -1.67 -28.33
C ASP A 558 -24.08 -0.63 -29.07
N SER A 559 -24.31 -0.83 -30.37
CA SER A 559 -25.02 0.13 -31.24
C SER A 559 -26.39 0.52 -30.70
N ASP A 560 -27.05 -0.41 -30.00
CA ASP A 560 -28.42 -0.27 -29.52
C ASP A 560 -28.43 0.03 -28.00
N PHE A 561 -27.27 0.48 -27.47
CA PHE A 561 -27.01 0.83 -26.07
C PHE A 561 -27.14 -0.35 -25.08
N ASN A 562 -27.07 -1.61 -25.52
CA ASN A 562 -27.05 -2.74 -24.59
C ASN A 562 -25.71 -2.78 -23.82
N PRO A 563 -25.73 -3.02 -22.51
CA PRO A 563 -24.52 -3.08 -21.70
C PRO A 563 -23.78 -4.42 -21.86
N LYS A 564 -22.45 -4.36 -21.93
CA LYS A 564 -21.56 -5.51 -21.85
C LYS A 564 -20.43 -5.28 -20.85
N ILE A 565 -20.31 -6.15 -19.85
CA ILE A 565 -19.22 -6.10 -18.85
C ILE A 565 -17.90 -6.52 -19.49
N SER A 566 -16.81 -5.81 -19.17
CA SER A 566 -15.48 -5.94 -19.79
C SER A 566 -14.33 -5.86 -18.76
N ASP A 567 -13.11 -6.12 -19.24
CA ASP A 567 -11.85 -6.08 -18.48
C ASP A 567 -11.72 -7.11 -17.34
N PHE A 568 -11.73 -8.39 -17.73
CA PHE A 568 -11.64 -9.52 -16.81
C PHE A 568 -10.22 -9.76 -16.25
N GLY A 569 -9.23 -8.88 -16.50
CA GLY A 569 -7.84 -9.05 -16.05
C GLY A 569 -7.70 -9.31 -14.55
N LEU A 570 -8.56 -8.67 -13.75
CA LEU A 570 -8.58 -8.82 -12.30
C LEU A 570 -9.51 -9.93 -11.78
N ALA A 571 -10.27 -10.61 -12.65
CA ALA A 571 -11.28 -11.58 -12.25
C ALA A 571 -10.70 -12.89 -11.66
N ARG A 572 -11.48 -13.64 -10.89
CA ARG A 572 -11.03 -14.85 -10.17
C ARG A 572 -12.05 -15.98 -10.22
N LEU A 573 -11.55 -17.18 -10.54
CA LEU A 573 -12.26 -18.46 -10.43
C LEU A 573 -12.42 -18.88 -8.97
N PHE A 574 -13.59 -19.43 -8.64
CA PHE A 574 -13.90 -20.10 -7.38
C PHE A 574 -14.07 -21.60 -7.66
N GLY A 575 -13.52 -22.45 -6.79
CA GLY A 575 -13.89 -23.87 -6.76
C GLY A 575 -15.33 -24.04 -6.24
N SER A 576 -15.99 -25.14 -6.59
CA SER A 576 -17.38 -25.45 -6.22
C SER A 576 -17.70 -25.21 -4.74
N ASP A 577 -16.75 -25.59 -3.88
CA ASP A 577 -16.96 -25.72 -2.43
C ASP A 577 -16.55 -24.45 -1.64
N GLN A 578 -16.06 -23.40 -2.32
CA GLN A 578 -15.53 -22.19 -1.67
C GLN A 578 -16.41 -20.97 -1.98
N SER A 579 -16.81 -20.24 -0.93
CA SER A 579 -17.69 -19.07 -1.02
C SER A 579 -16.96 -17.72 -0.90
N GLN A 580 -15.73 -17.72 -0.40
CA GLN A 580 -14.93 -16.53 -0.10
C GLN A 580 -13.44 -16.87 -0.15
N TYR A 581 -12.62 -15.95 -0.68
CA TYR A 581 -11.16 -16.06 -0.69
C TYR A 581 -10.51 -14.87 0.02
N VAL A 582 -9.29 -15.08 0.53
CA VAL A 582 -8.44 -14.03 1.10
C VAL A 582 -7.26 -13.78 0.16
N THR A 583 -6.94 -12.53 -0.15
CA THR A 583 -5.73 -12.17 -0.90
C THR A 583 -4.93 -11.07 -0.22
N ASN A 584 -3.62 -11.29 -0.10
CA ASN A 584 -2.67 -10.30 0.40
C ASN A 584 -2.43 -9.14 -0.60
N ARG A 585 -3.14 -9.13 -1.75
CA ARG A 585 -3.03 -8.09 -2.77
C ARG A 585 -4.41 -7.66 -3.27
N VAL A 586 -4.93 -6.62 -2.63
CA VAL A 586 -6.10 -5.86 -3.09
C VAL A 586 -5.75 -5.16 -4.41
N VAL A 587 -6.67 -5.19 -5.37
CA VAL A 587 -6.61 -4.58 -6.71
C VAL A 587 -8.03 -4.34 -7.22
N GLY A 588 -8.21 -3.30 -8.04
CA GLY A 588 -9.51 -2.81 -8.53
C GLY A 588 -9.60 -1.29 -8.34
N THR A 589 -10.78 -0.71 -8.55
CA THR A 589 -10.99 0.74 -8.55
C THR A 589 -11.59 1.22 -7.23
N TYR A 590 -11.02 2.30 -6.67
CA TYR A 590 -11.51 2.93 -5.44
C TYR A 590 -12.95 3.46 -5.60
N GLY A 591 -13.68 3.56 -4.49
CA GLY A 591 -15.12 3.87 -4.48
C GLY A 591 -16.02 2.66 -4.75
N TYR A 592 -15.62 1.74 -5.65
CA TYR A 592 -16.38 0.52 -5.99
C TYR A 592 -16.02 -0.69 -5.12
N MET A 593 -14.83 -0.72 -4.50
CA MET A 593 -14.41 -1.85 -3.66
C MET A 593 -15.30 -1.99 -2.41
N ALA A 594 -15.80 -3.20 -2.19
CA ALA A 594 -16.46 -3.57 -0.95
C ALA A 594 -15.52 -3.43 0.27
N PRO A 595 -16.03 -3.04 1.46
CA PRO A 595 -15.20 -2.76 2.64
C PRO A 595 -14.38 -3.99 3.09
N GLU A 596 -14.96 -5.19 3.10
CA GLU A 596 -14.25 -6.41 3.48
C GLU A 596 -13.11 -6.75 2.51
N TYR A 597 -13.26 -6.40 1.23
CA TYR A 597 -12.22 -6.60 0.23
C TYR A 597 -11.11 -5.55 0.34
N ALA A 598 -11.47 -4.27 0.48
CA ALA A 598 -10.51 -3.19 0.64
C ALA A 598 -9.69 -3.31 1.94
N MET A 599 -10.33 -3.66 3.07
CA MET A 599 -9.70 -3.68 4.40
C MET A 599 -8.97 -4.99 4.72
N ARG A 600 -9.47 -6.14 4.25
CA ARG A 600 -8.96 -7.47 4.64
C ARG A 600 -8.54 -8.35 3.47
N GLY A 601 -8.68 -7.87 2.23
CA GLY A 601 -8.46 -8.69 1.04
C GLY A 601 -9.47 -9.83 0.88
N HIS A 602 -10.59 -9.80 1.61
CA HIS A 602 -11.64 -10.81 1.52
C HIS A 602 -12.51 -10.53 0.30
N TYR A 603 -12.50 -11.39 -0.72
CA TYR A 603 -13.39 -11.24 -1.88
C TYR A 603 -14.32 -12.44 -2.04
N SER A 604 -15.54 -12.14 -2.49
CA SER A 604 -16.62 -13.08 -2.78
C SER A 604 -17.53 -12.49 -3.85
N ILE A 605 -18.54 -13.25 -4.32
CA ILE A 605 -19.62 -12.72 -5.17
C ILE A 605 -20.30 -11.50 -4.53
N LYS A 606 -20.43 -11.45 -3.19
CA LYS A 606 -21.01 -10.31 -2.45
C LYS A 606 -20.15 -9.05 -2.51
N SER A 607 -18.87 -9.15 -2.88
CA SER A 607 -17.99 -8.00 -3.07
C SER A 607 -18.21 -7.33 -4.43
N ASP A 608 -18.53 -8.11 -5.46
CA ASP A 608 -19.02 -7.59 -6.74
C ASP A 608 -20.44 -7.01 -6.62
N VAL A 609 -21.34 -7.64 -5.84
CA VAL A 609 -22.69 -7.09 -5.55
C VAL A 609 -22.59 -5.67 -4.96
N PHE A 610 -21.62 -5.41 -4.08
CA PHE A 610 -21.36 -4.07 -3.57
C PHE A 610 -20.94 -3.10 -4.69
N SER A 611 -20.00 -3.50 -5.56
CA SER A 611 -19.56 -2.70 -6.71
C SER A 611 -20.70 -2.39 -7.68
N PHE A 612 -21.59 -3.37 -7.90
CA PHE A 612 -22.82 -3.20 -8.67
C PHE A 612 -23.82 -2.24 -8.00
N GLY A 613 -23.97 -2.30 -6.68
CA GLY A 613 -24.80 -1.36 -5.92
C GLY A 613 -24.33 0.09 -6.04
N VAL A 614 -23.00 0.31 -5.97
CA VAL A 614 -22.39 1.62 -6.24
C VAL A 614 -22.72 2.08 -7.67
N LEU A 615 -22.48 1.23 -8.66
CA LEU A 615 -22.71 1.53 -10.08
C LEU A 615 -24.19 1.84 -10.38
N MET A 616 -25.14 1.11 -9.78
CA MET A 616 -26.56 1.40 -9.93
C MET A 616 -26.91 2.80 -9.40
N LEU A 617 -26.35 3.19 -8.24
CA LEU A 617 -26.59 4.51 -7.67
C LEU A 617 -25.95 5.64 -8.48
N GLU A 618 -24.79 5.41 -9.12
CA GLU A 618 -24.22 6.36 -10.09
C GLU A 618 -25.14 6.56 -11.31
N ILE A 619 -25.69 5.47 -11.86
CA ILE A 619 -26.56 5.51 -13.05
C ILE A 619 -27.83 6.32 -12.78
N VAL A 620 -28.50 6.08 -11.64
CA VAL A 620 -29.73 6.82 -11.29
C VAL A 620 -29.46 8.29 -10.94
N ALA A 621 -28.33 8.59 -10.29
CA ALA A 621 -28.01 9.95 -9.86
C ALA A 621 -27.38 10.84 -10.95
N GLY A 622 -26.85 10.27 -12.03
CA GLY A 622 -26.04 11.01 -13.02
C GLY A 622 -24.71 11.54 -12.46
N ARG A 623 -24.26 11.02 -11.31
CA ARG A 623 -23.16 11.59 -10.52
C ARG A 623 -22.10 10.54 -10.18
N ARG A 624 -20.84 10.90 -10.35
CA ARG A 624 -19.68 10.03 -10.12
C ARG A 624 -19.43 9.86 -8.60
N ASN A 625 -19.23 8.63 -8.15
CA ASN A 625 -19.06 8.28 -6.72
C ASN A 625 -17.76 8.82 -6.10
N GLY A 626 -16.79 9.21 -6.93
CA GLY A 626 -15.60 9.97 -6.52
C GLY A 626 -15.48 11.26 -7.35
N GLY A 627 -15.40 12.40 -6.67
CA GLY A 627 -15.15 13.70 -7.30
C GLY A 627 -13.70 13.87 -7.76
N SER A 628 -13.48 14.78 -8.71
CA SER A 628 -12.13 15.27 -9.02
C SER A 628 -11.60 16.11 -7.86
N TYR A 629 -10.30 16.02 -7.57
CA TYR A 629 -9.62 16.89 -6.59
C TYR A 629 -9.60 18.34 -7.13
N GLY A 630 -10.61 19.14 -6.78
CA GLY A 630 -10.71 20.52 -7.26
C GLY A 630 -11.92 21.35 -6.83
N SER A 631 -12.93 20.80 -6.14
CA SER A 631 -14.06 21.58 -5.60
C SER A 631 -14.38 21.19 -4.16
N GLU A 632 -14.59 22.20 -3.30
CA GLU A 632 -14.62 22.05 -1.83
C GLU A 632 -15.94 21.47 -1.26
N GLN A 633 -16.86 20.99 -2.11
CA GLN A 633 -18.26 20.78 -1.73
C GLN A 633 -18.96 19.59 -2.42
N HIS A 634 -18.35 18.40 -2.37
CA HIS A 634 -19.01 17.15 -2.80
C HIS A 634 -19.02 16.10 -1.68
N ASP A 635 -20.20 15.80 -1.15
CA ASP A 635 -20.41 14.63 -0.31
C ASP A 635 -20.24 13.34 -1.13
N HIS A 636 -19.60 12.31 -0.57
CA HIS A 636 -19.51 10.99 -1.20
C HIS A 636 -20.92 10.50 -1.58
N LEU A 637 -21.10 9.97 -2.79
CA LEU A 637 -22.42 9.62 -3.33
C LEU A 637 -23.23 8.72 -2.38
N LEU A 638 -22.60 7.71 -1.77
CA LEU A 638 -23.28 6.83 -0.80
C LEU A 638 -23.72 7.55 0.49
N SER A 639 -23.06 8.65 0.88
CA SER A 639 -23.49 9.51 1.99
C SER A 639 -24.67 10.38 1.58
N LEU A 640 -24.63 10.97 0.38
CA LEU A 640 -25.70 11.78 -0.19
C LEU A 640 -26.98 10.94 -0.38
N VAL A 641 -26.86 9.78 -1.05
CA VAL A 641 -27.98 8.85 -1.27
C VAL A 641 -28.63 8.43 0.04
N TRP A 642 -27.83 8.07 1.04
CA TRP A 642 -28.35 7.70 2.35
C TRP A 642 -29.03 8.88 3.07
N GLY A 643 -28.51 10.09 2.95
CA GLY A 643 -29.08 11.31 3.52
C GLY A 643 -30.52 11.54 3.06
N HIS A 644 -30.73 11.76 1.76
CA HIS A 644 -32.08 11.99 1.23
C HIS A 644 -33.00 10.76 1.42
N TRP A 645 -32.49 9.53 1.36
CA TRP A 645 -33.27 8.32 1.69
C TRP A 645 -33.82 8.39 3.12
N THR A 646 -33.00 8.77 4.11
CA THR A 646 -33.45 8.94 5.50
C THR A 646 -34.33 10.19 5.74
N MET A 647 -34.26 11.18 4.85
CA MET A 647 -35.10 12.39 4.88
C MET A 647 -36.42 12.25 4.10
N GLY A 648 -36.60 11.18 3.32
CA GLY A 648 -37.72 10.99 2.41
C GLY A 648 -37.63 11.80 1.10
N THR A 649 -36.56 12.58 0.89
CA THR A 649 -36.39 13.46 -0.27
C THR A 649 -35.60 12.82 -1.42
N VAL A 650 -35.65 11.49 -1.52
CA VAL A 650 -34.80 10.68 -2.42
C VAL A 650 -34.93 11.04 -3.92
N LEU A 651 -36.08 11.60 -4.33
CA LEU A 651 -36.31 12.08 -5.70
C LEU A 651 -35.32 13.20 -6.11
N GLU A 652 -34.82 14.00 -5.17
CA GLU A 652 -33.87 15.11 -5.41
C GLU A 652 -32.46 14.63 -5.84
N ILE A 653 -32.18 13.33 -5.72
CA ILE A 653 -30.94 12.70 -6.21
C ILE A 653 -31.00 12.39 -7.69
N MET A 654 -32.20 12.09 -8.22
CA MET A 654 -32.38 11.71 -9.61
C MET A 654 -31.82 12.80 -10.53
N ASP A 655 -31.19 12.37 -11.61
CA ASP A 655 -30.61 13.27 -12.61
C ASP A 655 -31.70 14.24 -13.13
N SER A 656 -31.40 15.55 -13.07
CA SER A 656 -32.37 16.62 -13.35
C SER A 656 -32.85 16.66 -14.80
N SER A 657 -32.23 15.89 -15.69
CA SER A 657 -32.70 15.66 -17.06
C SER A 657 -33.93 14.73 -17.17
N LEU A 658 -34.36 14.11 -16.06
CA LEU A 658 -35.27 12.94 -16.08
C LEU A 658 -36.62 13.17 -15.36
N SER A 659 -37.01 14.42 -15.09
CA SER A 659 -38.06 14.76 -14.11
C SER A 659 -39.52 14.46 -14.49
N ASP A 660 -39.86 14.36 -15.79
CA ASP A 660 -41.26 14.34 -16.27
C ASP A 660 -41.77 12.96 -16.78
N HIS A 661 -41.10 11.86 -16.43
CA HIS A 661 -41.38 10.52 -16.99
C HIS A 661 -42.18 9.59 -16.06
N PRO A 662 -43.05 8.70 -16.60
CA PRO A 662 -43.82 7.73 -15.82
C PRO A 662 -43.00 6.56 -15.23
N SER A 663 -41.68 6.49 -15.46
CA SER A 663 -40.79 5.44 -14.95
C SER A 663 -40.07 5.79 -13.63
N VAL A 664 -40.44 6.88 -12.92
CA VAL A 664 -39.86 7.26 -11.62
C VAL A 664 -39.89 6.13 -10.58
N ASP A 665 -40.98 5.36 -10.47
CA ASP A 665 -41.08 4.23 -9.54
C ASP A 665 -40.03 3.14 -9.80
N GLN A 666 -39.60 2.97 -11.06
CA GLN A 666 -38.53 2.05 -11.41
C GLN A 666 -37.18 2.54 -10.88
N MET A 667 -36.95 3.85 -10.86
CA MET A 667 -35.75 4.46 -10.29
C MET A 667 -35.75 4.45 -8.76
N LEU A 668 -36.88 4.73 -8.12
CA LEU A 668 -37.04 4.58 -6.66
C LEU A 668 -36.70 3.14 -6.24
N LYS A 669 -37.23 2.15 -6.97
CA LYS A 669 -36.90 0.73 -6.80
C LYS A 669 -35.41 0.45 -7.03
N CYS A 670 -34.77 1.07 -8.03
CA CYS A 670 -33.32 0.96 -8.23
C CYS A 670 -32.52 1.56 -7.05
N ILE A 671 -32.88 2.73 -6.52
CA ILE A 671 -32.17 3.32 -5.36
C ILE A 671 -32.28 2.40 -4.14
N HIS A 672 -33.45 1.81 -3.90
CA HIS A 672 -33.67 0.82 -2.84
C HIS A 672 -32.78 -0.43 -3.03
N ILE A 673 -32.77 -1.03 -4.22
CA ILE A 673 -31.94 -2.21 -4.53
C ILE A 673 -30.44 -1.88 -4.43
N GLY A 674 -30.01 -0.72 -4.93
CA GLY A 674 -28.64 -0.22 -4.82
C GLY A 674 -28.21 -0.07 -3.36
N LEU A 675 -29.06 0.51 -2.50
CA LEU A 675 -28.82 0.60 -1.06
C LEU A 675 -28.72 -0.79 -0.39
N LEU A 676 -29.58 -1.75 -0.76
CA LEU A 676 -29.47 -3.15 -0.29
C LEU A 676 -28.18 -3.84 -0.79
N CYS A 677 -27.61 -3.42 -1.92
CA CYS A 677 -26.35 -3.95 -2.43
C CYS A 677 -25.11 -3.37 -1.71
N VAL A 678 -25.13 -2.12 -1.24
CA VAL A 678 -23.99 -1.44 -0.57
C VAL A 678 -23.95 -1.60 0.96
N GLN A 679 -24.61 -2.62 1.51
CA GLN A 679 -24.61 -2.90 2.95
C GLN A 679 -23.20 -3.24 3.48
N HIS A 680 -22.88 -2.84 4.71
CA HIS A 680 -21.55 -3.05 5.30
C HIS A 680 -21.17 -4.53 5.38
N ASN A 681 -22.05 -5.34 5.96
CA ASN A 681 -21.86 -6.78 6.12
C ASN A 681 -22.20 -7.52 4.81
N PRO A 682 -21.31 -8.38 4.27
CA PRO A 682 -21.57 -9.15 3.04
C PRO A 682 -22.73 -10.13 3.13
N ALA A 683 -23.14 -10.56 4.34
CA ALA A 683 -24.29 -11.44 4.50
C ALA A 683 -25.60 -10.74 4.07
N ASP A 684 -25.75 -9.47 4.44
CA ASP A 684 -26.99 -8.68 4.33
C ASP A 684 -27.26 -8.16 2.91
N ARG A 685 -26.25 -8.22 2.03
CA ARG A 685 -26.37 -7.93 0.59
C ARG A 685 -27.15 -9.06 -0.12
N PRO A 686 -28.00 -8.79 -1.12
CA PRO A 686 -28.69 -9.84 -1.89
C PRO A 686 -27.73 -10.72 -2.73
N MET A 687 -28.26 -11.79 -3.34
CA MET A 687 -27.60 -12.49 -4.46
C MET A 687 -28.06 -11.87 -5.79
N MET A 688 -27.35 -12.10 -6.90
CA MET A 688 -27.68 -11.44 -8.17
C MET A 688 -28.97 -11.99 -8.79
N SER A 689 -29.28 -13.27 -8.58
CA SER A 689 -30.63 -13.82 -8.84
C SER A 689 -31.73 -13.11 -8.07
N THR A 690 -31.49 -12.75 -6.81
CA THR A 690 -32.45 -11.97 -6.00
C THR A 690 -32.57 -10.53 -6.50
N VAL A 691 -31.46 -9.90 -6.89
CA VAL A 691 -31.44 -8.57 -7.53
C VAL A 691 -32.25 -8.57 -8.84
N ASN A 692 -32.01 -9.52 -9.73
CA ASN A 692 -32.76 -9.62 -10.99
C ASN A 692 -34.25 -9.93 -10.75
N THR A 693 -34.58 -10.68 -9.70
CA THR A 693 -35.98 -10.88 -9.29
C THR A 693 -36.63 -9.55 -8.85
N MET A 694 -35.94 -8.75 -8.03
CA MET A 694 -36.43 -7.44 -7.58
C MET A 694 -36.46 -6.38 -8.70
N LEU A 695 -35.52 -6.41 -9.65
CA LEU A 695 -35.55 -5.52 -10.82
C LEU A 695 -36.76 -5.83 -11.71
N ASN A 696 -37.05 -7.10 -11.97
CA ASN A 696 -38.15 -7.50 -12.85
C ASN A 696 -39.53 -7.60 -12.16
N SER A 697 -39.63 -7.44 -10.83
CA SER A 697 -40.91 -7.44 -10.11
C SER A 697 -41.64 -6.09 -10.17
N SER A 698 -42.97 -6.11 -10.31
CA SER A 698 -43.83 -4.91 -10.23
C SER A 698 -43.92 -4.33 -8.80
N THR A 699 -43.45 -5.06 -7.79
CA THR A 699 -43.50 -4.67 -6.37
C THR A 699 -42.15 -4.19 -5.85
N VAL A 700 -42.18 -3.25 -4.90
CA VAL A 700 -41.01 -2.72 -4.19
C VAL A 700 -40.50 -3.73 -3.14
N PRO A 701 -39.18 -3.86 -2.91
CA PRO A 701 -38.63 -4.77 -1.90
C PRO A 701 -39.15 -4.49 -0.48
N ARG A 702 -39.56 -5.53 0.26
CA ARG A 702 -40.06 -5.38 1.65
C ARG A 702 -38.97 -5.17 2.71
N GLN A 703 -37.70 -5.38 2.37
CA GLN A 703 -36.58 -5.24 3.30
C GLN A 703 -36.08 -3.80 3.30
N ALA A 704 -36.17 -3.09 4.43
CA ALA A 704 -35.55 -1.78 4.58
C ALA A 704 -34.00 -1.91 4.57
N PRO A 705 -33.28 -1.08 3.80
CA PRO A 705 -31.81 -1.07 3.83
C PRO A 705 -31.30 -0.42 5.13
N SER A 706 -30.13 -0.84 5.61
CA SER A 706 -29.39 -0.15 6.68
C SER A 706 -28.31 0.78 6.11
N ARG A 707 -27.60 1.51 6.98
CA ARG A 707 -26.63 2.54 6.59
C ARG A 707 -25.45 1.95 5.76
N PRO A 708 -25.16 2.48 4.56
CA PRO A 708 -24.04 2.03 3.72
C PRO A 708 -22.67 2.11 4.39
N ALA A 709 -21.75 1.24 3.93
CA ALA A 709 -20.42 1.05 4.51
C ALA A 709 -19.53 2.31 4.60
N PHE A 710 -19.75 3.30 3.73
CA PHE A 710 -18.94 4.51 3.58
C PHE A 710 -19.75 5.80 3.74
N CYS A 711 -20.81 5.76 4.56
CA CYS A 711 -21.61 6.94 4.91
C CYS A 711 -20.96 7.71 6.08
N PHE A 712 -20.47 8.93 5.85
CA PHE A 712 -19.82 9.77 6.87
C PHE A 712 -20.80 10.74 7.54
N GLN A 713 -20.50 11.18 8.77
CA GLN A 713 -21.23 12.26 9.44
C GLN A 713 -20.43 13.57 9.33
N LYS A 714 -21.09 14.65 8.88
CA LYS A 714 -20.55 16.01 8.96
C LYS A 714 -20.58 16.51 10.40
N SER A 715 -19.41 16.64 11.02
CA SER A 715 -19.24 17.34 12.30
C SER A 715 -19.43 18.85 12.10
N GLY A 716 -20.67 19.34 12.10
CA GLY A 716 -20.94 20.76 11.83
C GLY A 716 -22.34 21.32 12.12
N THR A 717 -23.40 20.51 12.15
CA THR A 717 -24.76 20.99 12.48
C THR A 717 -25.60 19.94 13.19
N SER A 718 -26.61 20.41 13.94
CA SER A 718 -27.35 19.63 14.93
C SER A 718 -28.39 18.66 14.36
N GLN A 719 -28.67 17.60 15.12
CA GLN A 719 -29.83 16.69 15.02
C GLN A 719 -29.91 15.73 13.81
N CYS A 720 -29.21 14.59 13.95
CA CYS A 720 -29.85 13.29 13.74
C CYS A 720 -29.67 12.44 14.99
N THR A 721 -30.56 12.60 15.98
CA THR A 721 -30.63 11.70 17.13
C THR A 721 -31.16 10.34 16.69
N SER A 722 -30.55 9.26 17.17
CA SER A 722 -31.02 7.90 16.94
C SER A 722 -32.36 7.63 17.65
N ARG A 723 -33.48 7.94 16.98
CA ARG A 723 -34.76 7.31 17.29
C ARG A 723 -34.77 5.91 16.67
N SER A 724 -34.33 4.94 17.47
CA SER A 724 -34.92 3.60 17.40
C SER A 724 -36.43 3.71 17.59
N GLU A 725 -37.19 2.77 17.02
CA GLU A 725 -38.66 2.76 16.98
C GLU A 725 -39.28 3.87 16.11
N VAL A 726 -39.50 3.53 14.84
CA VAL A 726 -40.63 4.05 14.06
C VAL A 726 -41.63 2.89 13.92
N SER A 727 -42.87 3.11 14.36
CA SER A 727 -43.94 2.11 14.23
C SER A 727 -44.25 1.81 12.76
N ALA A 728 -44.62 0.57 12.46
CA ALA A 728 -45.20 0.23 11.18
C ALA A 728 -46.61 0.82 11.08
N ASN A 729 -46.72 2.01 10.48
CA ASN A 729 -47.99 2.60 10.06
C ASN A 729 -48.07 2.58 8.53
N GLU A 730 -49.27 2.34 8.00
CA GLU A 730 -49.50 2.03 6.59
C GLU A 730 -49.38 3.27 5.70
N VAL A 731 -48.69 3.14 4.56
CA VAL A 731 -48.77 4.11 3.46
C VAL A 731 -49.88 3.65 2.52
N THR A 732 -51.11 4.05 2.84
CA THR A 732 -52.29 3.72 2.02
C THR A 732 -52.36 4.67 0.82
N ILE A 733 -51.92 4.20 -0.34
CA ILE A 733 -52.14 4.90 -1.61
C ILE A 733 -53.57 4.62 -2.06
N THR A 734 -54.42 5.65 -2.07
CA THR A 734 -55.79 5.57 -2.59
C THR A 734 -55.76 5.61 -4.12
N GLU A 735 -56.13 4.50 -4.76
CA GLU A 735 -56.49 4.52 -6.18
C GLU A 735 -57.74 5.39 -6.38
N LEU A 736 -57.74 6.18 -7.46
CA LEU A 736 -58.79 7.13 -7.77
C LEU A 736 -59.23 6.89 -9.22
N GLU A 737 -60.11 5.89 -9.40
CA GLU A 737 -60.64 5.53 -10.72
C GLU A 737 -61.38 6.71 -11.36
N ALA A 738 -61.08 6.94 -12.65
CA ALA A 738 -61.92 7.78 -13.51
C ALA A 738 -63.14 6.97 -13.99
N ARG A 739 -64.24 7.67 -14.26
CA ARG A 739 -65.51 7.10 -14.76
C ARG A 739 -65.47 6.73 -16.24
#